data_AF-A0A8D0D187-F1
#
_entry.id   AF-A0A8D0D187-F1
#
_cell.length_a   1.000
_cell.length_b   1.000
_cell.length_c   1.000
_cell.angle_alpha   90.00
_cell.angle_beta   90.00
_cell.angle_gamma   90.00
#
_symmetry.space_group_name_H-M   'P 1'
#
loop_
_entity.id
_entity.type
_entity.pdbx_description
1 polymer ?
#
loop_
_entity_poly.entity_id
_entity_poly.type
_entity_poly.pdbx_seq_one_letter_code
_entity_poly.pdbx_strand_id
1 'polypeptide(L)'
;MLESNKDSLKLEAMKRVVGLIAKGKNASELFPAVVKNVASKNIELKKLVYVYLVRYAEEQQDLALLSISTFQRALKDPNQFIRGSALRVLSSIRVPIIVPIMMLAIKEAAADLSPYVRKTSAHAIQKLYSMDPDQKEQLIEVIEKLLKDKSTLVAGSVVMAFEEVCPDRIDLIHKNYRKLCNLLVDVEEWGQVVIISMLTRYARTQFTSPWKENNEKAFYDSDSEEKKDQTEAQPYIMDPDHRLLLRNTKPLLQSRNTAVVMSVAQLYWHLAPKHEVNIVTKSLVRLLRSHREVQYIVLQNIATMSIQRKGMFEPFMKSFYVRSTDATHIKTLKLEILTNLANEANISTILREFQTYVKSQDKAFAAATIQAIGRCATNISEVTDTCLNGLVLLLSNRDETVVAESVVVIKKLLQTQPTQHSEIIKHMAKLFDNITVSMARASILWLMGEYCERVPKIAPDVLRKMAKTFTAEEDIVKLQTVNLAAKLYLTNSKQTKLLTHYDIRDRTRFIRQLIVPNEKSGALNKYARRILLAPKPAPVLESAFKDRDRYQLGTLSHSLNTKATGYLELSDWPAVAPDQSVRNVEVIEPVQEWAPLVGKTKKPKSDKFYSDDEEEKEEERSKSSGSEDSSSSSSSSSSDGLFLSLCLKVYLLNLCLLRFIPVFPMSLQVTTPSFGPVKTYELLHHMTGKGLSAKYHFSRQPCLYQPSMVAVQVILTNSSDHSLEEIHIGDRSPASLNIHCFNTIERLEPEASVTVSMGIDFSDSTQAANFQLCTKEDQFSVSIQPAVGELLMPSTMTEQDFSKEQGGFNLHKSNPIKPRHSVLGRL
;
A
#
# COMPACT_ATOMS: atom_id res chain seq x y z
N MET A 1 2.56 27.91 -43.85
CA MET A 1 3.47 26.74 -43.95
C MET A 1 2.73 25.40 -43.99
N LEU A 2 1.73 25.16 -43.12
CA LEU A 2 0.95 23.90 -43.09
C LEU A 2 0.15 23.61 -44.38
N GLU A 3 -0.22 24.66 -45.12
CA GLU A 3 -0.95 24.55 -46.40
C GLU A 3 -0.03 24.59 -47.64
N SER A 4 1.30 24.61 -47.45
CA SER A 4 2.25 24.62 -48.58
C SER A 4 2.20 23.32 -49.36
N ASN A 5 2.48 23.33 -50.66
CA ASN A 5 2.56 22.11 -51.48
C ASN A 5 3.82 21.26 -51.17
N LYS A 6 4.82 21.82 -50.50
CA LYS A 6 6.07 21.11 -50.17
C LYS A 6 5.95 20.40 -48.81
N ASP A 7 6.07 19.07 -48.81
CA ASP A 7 6.01 18.25 -47.60
C ASP A 7 7.10 18.61 -46.56
N SER A 8 8.27 19.10 -46.98
CA SER A 8 9.32 19.58 -46.07
C SER A 8 8.88 20.77 -45.22
N LEU A 9 8.19 21.75 -45.82
CA LEU A 9 7.66 22.91 -45.12
C LEU A 9 6.50 22.55 -44.18
N LYS A 10 5.68 21.56 -44.56
CA LYS A 10 4.63 21.01 -43.70
C LYS A 10 5.22 20.30 -42.48
N LEU A 11 6.26 19.50 -42.69
CA LEU A 11 6.96 18.79 -41.62
C LEU A 11 7.58 19.76 -40.61
N GLU A 12 8.27 20.78 -41.10
CA GLU A 12 8.85 21.82 -40.25
C GLU A 12 7.76 22.57 -39.46
N ALA A 13 6.65 22.93 -40.12
CA ALA A 13 5.53 23.56 -39.45
C ALA A 13 4.93 22.66 -38.36
N MET A 14 4.71 21.37 -38.63
CA MET A 14 4.21 20.42 -37.64
C MET A 14 5.17 20.24 -36.46
N LYS A 15 6.49 20.22 -36.69
CA LYS A 15 7.49 20.21 -35.61
C LYS A 15 7.36 21.45 -34.71
N ARG A 16 7.14 22.64 -35.30
CA ARG A 16 6.90 23.88 -34.56
C ARG A 16 5.59 23.82 -33.76
N VAL A 17 4.51 23.31 -34.35
CA VAL A 17 3.21 23.14 -33.66
C VAL A 17 3.32 22.20 -32.46
N VAL A 18 3.93 21.03 -32.64
CA VAL A 18 4.16 20.09 -31.52
C VAL A 18 5.07 20.72 -30.46
N GLY A 19 6.05 21.54 -30.87
CA GLY A 19 6.85 22.34 -29.95
C GLY A 19 6.06 23.38 -29.14
N LEU A 20 4.99 23.96 -29.70
CA LEU A 20 4.07 24.85 -28.97
C LEU A 20 3.25 24.07 -27.94
N ILE A 21 2.73 22.90 -28.33
CA ILE A 21 1.98 22.00 -27.44
C ILE A 21 2.86 21.54 -26.28
N ALA A 22 4.11 21.17 -26.55
CA ALA A 22 5.08 20.77 -25.52
C ALA A 22 5.41 21.90 -24.53
N LYS A 23 5.21 23.16 -24.92
CA LYS A 23 5.33 24.35 -24.04
C LYS A 23 4.02 24.70 -23.34
N GLY A 24 2.96 23.91 -23.50
CA GLY A 24 1.64 24.16 -22.93
C GLY A 24 0.84 25.25 -23.63
N LYS A 25 1.25 25.68 -24.83
CA LYS A 25 0.50 26.69 -25.61
C LYS A 25 -0.63 26.02 -26.39
N ASN A 26 -1.81 26.65 -26.40
CA ASN A 26 -2.95 26.16 -27.16
C ASN A 26 -2.71 26.35 -28.67
N ALA A 27 -2.85 25.27 -29.44
CA ALA A 27 -2.72 25.25 -30.90
C ALA A 27 -3.96 24.68 -31.59
N SER A 28 -5.12 24.67 -30.92
CA SER A 28 -6.41 24.14 -31.41
C SER A 28 -6.92 24.87 -32.66
N GLU A 29 -6.64 26.18 -32.81
CA GLU A 29 -7.03 26.96 -34.00
C GLU A 29 -6.45 26.42 -35.31
N LEU A 30 -5.32 25.70 -35.23
CA LEU A 30 -4.65 25.12 -36.39
C LEU A 30 -5.28 23.79 -36.83
N PHE A 31 -6.31 23.30 -36.12
CA PHE A 31 -6.89 21.97 -36.34
C PHE A 31 -7.33 21.72 -37.79
N PRO A 32 -8.06 22.63 -38.47
CA PRO A 32 -8.45 22.42 -39.87
C PRO A 32 -7.24 22.28 -40.81
N ALA A 33 -6.19 23.07 -40.60
CA ALA A 33 -4.97 23.01 -41.42
C ALA A 33 -4.17 21.72 -41.17
N VAL A 34 -4.22 21.18 -39.96
CA VAL A 34 -3.55 19.93 -39.60
C VAL A 34 -4.33 18.71 -40.14
N VAL A 35 -5.66 18.70 -40.05
CA VAL A 35 -6.53 17.62 -40.54
C VAL A 35 -6.34 17.37 -42.04
N LYS A 36 -6.18 18.43 -42.85
CA LYS A 36 -5.90 18.30 -44.30
C LYS A 36 -4.65 17.45 -44.59
N ASN A 37 -3.72 17.35 -43.64
CA ASN A 37 -2.45 16.65 -43.81
C ASN A 37 -2.45 15.20 -43.30
N VAL A 38 -3.57 14.68 -42.78
CA VAL A 38 -3.72 13.28 -42.31
C VAL A 38 -3.47 12.28 -43.45
N ALA A 39 -3.85 12.63 -44.67
CA ALA A 39 -3.69 11.79 -45.85
C ALA A 39 -2.32 11.91 -46.54
N SER A 40 -1.36 12.67 -45.99
CA SER A 40 -0.02 12.84 -46.61
C SER A 40 0.70 11.49 -46.77
N LYS A 41 1.53 11.31 -47.80
CA LYS A 41 2.33 10.08 -47.98
C LYS A 41 3.55 10.03 -47.06
N ASN A 42 3.99 11.17 -46.54
CA ASN A 42 5.16 11.24 -45.66
C ASN A 42 4.84 10.67 -44.27
N ILE A 43 5.51 9.58 -43.90
CA ILE A 43 5.30 8.84 -42.66
C ILE A 43 5.63 9.70 -41.43
N GLU A 44 6.68 10.53 -41.49
CA GLU A 44 7.05 11.41 -40.38
C GLU A 44 6.00 12.49 -40.15
N LEU A 45 5.51 13.10 -41.23
CA LEU A 45 4.43 14.09 -41.17
C LEU A 45 3.16 13.46 -40.58
N LYS A 46 2.75 12.27 -41.07
CA LYS A 46 1.61 11.53 -40.51
C LYS A 46 1.74 11.32 -39.01
N LYS A 47 2.91 10.88 -38.52
CA LYS A 47 3.13 10.64 -37.07
C LYS A 47 2.89 11.90 -36.24
N LEU A 48 3.38 13.06 -36.68
CA LEU A 48 3.16 14.33 -35.97
C LEU A 48 1.70 14.77 -36.01
N VAL A 49 1.04 14.61 -37.16
CA VAL A 49 -0.39 14.88 -37.31
C VAL A 49 -1.22 13.98 -36.38
N TYR A 50 -0.87 12.70 -36.28
CA TYR A 50 -1.54 11.74 -35.40
C TYR A 50 -1.41 12.14 -33.92
N VAL A 51 -0.22 12.53 -33.47
CA VAL A 51 0.00 13.03 -32.09
C VAL A 51 -0.86 14.27 -31.82
N TYR A 52 -0.92 15.20 -32.78
CA TYR A 52 -1.76 16.39 -32.67
C TYR A 52 -3.25 16.03 -32.56
N LEU A 53 -3.74 15.13 -33.41
CA LEU A 53 -5.14 14.70 -33.41
C LEU A 53 -5.54 14.04 -32.08
N VAL A 54 -4.72 13.14 -31.53
CA VAL A 54 -5.02 12.50 -30.24
C VAL A 54 -5.17 13.52 -29.11
N ARG A 55 -4.48 14.67 -29.19
CA ARG A 55 -4.59 15.72 -28.18
C ARG A 55 -5.85 16.57 -28.34
N TYR A 56 -6.18 16.99 -29.56
CA TYR A 56 -7.21 18.01 -29.81
C TYR A 56 -8.53 17.46 -30.37
N ALA A 57 -8.61 16.18 -30.73
CA ALA A 57 -9.84 15.60 -31.31
C ALA A 57 -11.02 15.61 -30.33
N GLU A 58 -10.78 15.56 -29.02
CA GLU A 58 -11.82 15.67 -28.00
C GLU A 58 -12.41 17.09 -27.93
N GLU A 59 -11.58 18.12 -28.15
CA GLU A 59 -12.00 19.53 -28.20
C GLU A 59 -12.69 19.91 -29.51
N GLN A 60 -12.31 19.27 -30.63
CA GLN A 60 -12.79 19.58 -31.99
C GLN A 60 -13.41 18.35 -32.66
N GLN A 61 -14.50 17.84 -32.08
CA GLN A 61 -15.11 16.56 -32.46
C GLN A 61 -15.59 16.55 -33.92
N ASP A 62 -16.32 17.57 -34.36
CA ASP A 62 -16.90 17.64 -35.72
C ASP A 62 -15.84 17.60 -36.82
N LEU A 63 -14.76 18.36 -36.63
CA LEU A 63 -13.65 18.38 -37.57
C LEU A 63 -12.82 17.09 -37.52
N ALA A 64 -12.77 16.42 -36.36
CA ALA A 64 -12.08 15.14 -36.22
C ALA A 64 -12.76 14.04 -37.06
N LEU A 65 -14.09 14.09 -37.23
CA LEU A 65 -14.84 13.13 -38.04
C LEU A 65 -14.36 13.08 -39.49
N LEU A 66 -13.90 14.20 -40.05
CA LEU A 66 -13.33 14.28 -41.40
C LEU A 66 -12.08 13.38 -41.56
N SER A 67 -11.37 13.10 -40.47
CA SER A 67 -10.17 12.27 -40.47
C SER A 67 -10.49 10.77 -40.43
N ILE A 68 -11.70 10.38 -39.99
CA ILE A 68 -12.08 8.97 -39.75
C ILE A 68 -12.07 8.16 -41.04
N SER A 69 -12.58 8.71 -42.15
CA SER A 69 -12.54 8.07 -43.46
C SER A 69 -11.12 7.78 -43.93
N THR A 70 -10.17 8.67 -43.59
CA THR A 70 -8.76 8.49 -43.92
C THR A 70 -8.14 7.37 -43.09
N PHE A 71 -8.50 7.25 -41.80
CA PHE A 71 -8.07 6.12 -40.97
C PHE A 71 -8.64 4.79 -41.45
N GLN A 72 -9.92 4.73 -41.82
CA GLN A 72 -10.54 3.53 -42.40
C GLN A 72 -9.80 3.04 -43.65
N ARG A 73 -9.38 3.96 -44.53
CA ARG A 73 -8.55 3.60 -45.69
C ARG A 73 -7.16 3.13 -45.27
N ALA A 74 -6.54 3.78 -44.28
CA ALA A 74 -5.21 3.40 -43.78
C ALA A 74 -5.19 2.03 -43.08
N LEU A 75 -6.31 1.58 -42.52
CA LEU A 75 -6.47 0.22 -41.98
C LEU A 75 -6.37 -0.87 -43.05
N LYS A 76 -6.52 -0.53 -44.33
CA LYS A 76 -6.41 -1.48 -45.45
C LYS A 76 -5.10 -1.32 -46.24
N ASP A 77 -4.15 -0.54 -45.72
CA ASP A 77 -2.85 -0.30 -46.35
C ASP A 77 -2.00 -1.59 -46.35
N PRO A 78 -1.21 -1.88 -47.40
CA PRO A 78 -0.34 -3.07 -47.42
C PRO A 78 0.69 -3.08 -46.28
N ASN A 79 1.11 -1.92 -45.78
CA ASN A 79 2.08 -1.82 -44.71
C ASN A 79 1.44 -2.00 -43.32
N GLN A 80 1.84 -3.07 -42.62
CA GLN A 80 1.40 -3.38 -41.26
C GLN A 80 1.62 -2.23 -40.24
N PHE A 81 2.66 -1.42 -40.40
CA PHE A 81 2.93 -0.30 -39.49
C PHE A 81 1.94 0.85 -39.70
N ILE A 82 1.48 1.04 -40.94
CA ILE A 82 0.45 2.04 -41.27
C ILE A 82 -0.90 1.57 -40.73
N ARG A 83 -1.26 0.30 -40.94
CA ARG A 83 -2.49 -0.29 -40.36
C ARG A 83 -2.52 -0.18 -38.84
N GLY A 84 -1.45 -0.62 -38.17
CA GLY A 84 -1.36 -0.56 -36.71
C GLY A 84 -1.36 0.88 -36.17
N SER A 85 -0.63 1.81 -36.79
CA SER A 85 -0.65 3.22 -36.34
C SER A 85 -2.02 3.88 -36.56
N ALA A 86 -2.71 3.58 -37.66
CA ALA A 86 -4.07 4.04 -37.90
C ALA A 86 -5.04 3.53 -36.82
N LEU A 87 -5.00 2.23 -36.49
CA LEU A 87 -5.83 1.65 -35.43
C LEU A 87 -5.55 2.27 -34.06
N ARG A 88 -4.28 2.53 -33.73
CA ARG A 88 -3.91 3.18 -32.46
C ARG A 88 -4.50 4.57 -32.32
N VAL A 89 -4.51 5.34 -33.41
CA VAL A 89 -5.02 6.71 -33.41
C VAL A 89 -6.52 6.72 -33.42
N LEU A 90 -7.14 5.90 -34.28
CA LEU A 90 -8.59 5.73 -34.31
C LEU A 90 -9.13 5.36 -32.93
N SER A 91 -8.47 4.42 -32.23
CA SER A 91 -8.85 4.02 -30.86
C SER A 91 -8.51 5.01 -29.77
N SER A 92 -7.65 5.99 -30.03
CA SER A 92 -7.34 7.07 -29.07
C SER A 92 -8.24 8.29 -29.23
N ILE A 93 -9.03 8.39 -30.29
CA ILE A 93 -9.97 9.49 -30.50
C ILE A 93 -11.21 9.24 -29.63
N ARG A 94 -11.43 10.10 -28.64
CA ARG A 94 -12.53 9.98 -27.68
C ARG A 94 -13.81 10.65 -28.17
N VAL A 95 -14.35 10.15 -29.27
CA VAL A 95 -15.62 10.63 -29.84
C VAL A 95 -16.62 9.47 -29.88
N PRO A 96 -17.70 9.47 -29.06
CA PRO A 96 -18.62 8.33 -28.95
C PRO A 96 -19.23 7.89 -30.27
N ILE A 97 -19.48 8.82 -31.21
CA ILE A 97 -20.12 8.52 -32.49
C ILE A 97 -19.31 7.54 -33.38
N ILE A 98 -18.01 7.38 -33.13
CA ILE A 98 -17.15 6.48 -33.91
C ILE A 98 -17.06 5.06 -33.34
N VAL A 99 -17.72 4.77 -32.21
CA VAL A 99 -17.69 3.46 -31.54
C VAL A 99 -18.03 2.29 -32.49
N PRO A 100 -19.11 2.33 -33.29
CA PRO A 100 -19.42 1.22 -34.21
C PRO A 100 -18.33 1.00 -35.27
N ILE A 101 -17.76 2.09 -35.78
CA ILE A 101 -16.66 2.05 -36.76
C ILE A 101 -15.42 1.42 -36.15
N MET A 102 -15.09 1.81 -34.92
CA MET A 102 -13.93 1.29 -34.20
C MET A 102 -14.11 -0.18 -33.82
N MET A 103 -15.32 -0.61 -33.42
CA MET A 103 -15.61 -2.01 -33.14
C MET A 103 -15.39 -2.89 -34.39
N LEU A 104 -15.86 -2.44 -35.56
CA LEU A 104 -15.61 -3.13 -36.83
C LEU A 104 -14.10 -3.18 -37.15
N ALA A 105 -13.39 -2.06 -36.99
CA ALA A 105 -11.94 -1.99 -37.21
C ALA A 105 -11.15 -2.94 -36.30
N ILE A 106 -11.57 -3.08 -35.03
CA ILE A 106 -10.96 -4.02 -34.06
C ILE A 106 -11.20 -5.46 -34.50
N LYS A 107 -12.44 -5.81 -34.91
CA LYS A 107 -12.82 -7.15 -35.41
C LYS A 107 -11.99 -7.54 -36.64
N GLU A 108 -11.83 -6.63 -37.61
CA GLU A 108 -10.99 -6.84 -38.80
C GLU A 108 -9.51 -6.98 -38.42
N ALA A 109 -8.98 -6.07 -37.59
CA ALA A 109 -7.58 -6.06 -37.18
C ALA A 109 -7.18 -7.26 -36.31
N ALA A 110 -8.13 -7.84 -35.56
CA ALA A 110 -7.91 -9.08 -34.81
C ALA A 110 -7.70 -10.31 -35.71
N ALA A 111 -8.11 -10.23 -36.97
CA ALA A 111 -7.91 -11.26 -37.99
C ALA A 111 -6.72 -10.97 -38.93
N ASP A 112 -5.96 -9.89 -38.69
CA ASP A 112 -4.86 -9.48 -39.58
C ASP A 112 -3.75 -10.52 -39.64
N LEU A 113 -3.07 -10.65 -40.79
CA LEU A 113 -1.95 -11.57 -40.98
C LEU A 113 -0.75 -11.23 -40.07
N SER A 114 -0.53 -9.94 -39.79
CA SER A 114 0.56 -9.48 -38.95
C SER A 114 0.25 -9.58 -37.45
N PRO A 115 1.11 -10.23 -36.65
CA PRO A 115 1.01 -10.22 -35.19
C PRO A 115 1.07 -8.82 -34.58
N TYR A 116 1.78 -7.88 -35.21
CA TYR A 116 1.89 -6.50 -34.72
C TYR A 116 0.53 -5.78 -34.75
N VAL A 117 -0.26 -6.00 -35.82
CA VAL A 117 -1.60 -5.41 -35.95
C VAL A 117 -2.57 -6.07 -34.98
N ARG A 118 -2.52 -7.40 -34.83
CA ARG A 118 -3.34 -8.13 -33.84
C ARG A 118 -3.03 -7.73 -32.40
N LYS A 119 -1.75 -7.56 -32.04
CA LYS A 119 -1.31 -6.97 -30.76
C LYS A 119 -1.91 -5.58 -30.55
N THR A 120 -1.90 -4.76 -31.60
CA THR A 120 -2.48 -3.42 -31.56
C THR A 120 -3.99 -3.45 -31.38
N SER A 121 -4.67 -4.41 -32.00
CA SER A 121 -6.11 -4.65 -31.82
C SER A 121 -6.43 -4.97 -30.36
N ALA A 122 -5.64 -5.84 -29.70
CA ALA A 122 -5.80 -6.14 -28.28
C ALA A 122 -5.70 -4.88 -27.39
N HIS A 123 -4.78 -3.96 -27.67
CA HIS A 123 -4.70 -2.69 -26.95
C HIS A 123 -5.85 -1.72 -27.25
N ALA A 124 -6.44 -1.78 -28.45
CA ALA A 124 -7.59 -0.96 -28.82
C ALA A 124 -8.87 -1.37 -28.07
N ILE A 125 -9.00 -2.66 -27.71
CA ILE A 125 -10.13 -3.20 -26.93
C ILE A 125 -10.30 -2.44 -25.61
N GLN A 126 -9.21 -2.23 -24.85
CA GLN A 126 -9.25 -1.50 -23.56
C GLN A 126 -9.79 -0.08 -23.73
N LYS A 127 -9.34 0.61 -24.79
CA LYS A 127 -9.78 1.97 -25.07
C LYS A 127 -11.25 2.02 -25.46
N LEU A 128 -11.71 1.10 -26.30
CA LEU A 128 -13.12 1.02 -26.67
C LEU A 128 -13.99 0.74 -25.44
N TYR A 129 -13.62 -0.23 -24.60
CA TYR A 129 -14.34 -0.52 -23.36
C TYR A 129 -14.40 0.68 -22.41
N SER A 130 -13.31 1.45 -22.28
CA SER A 130 -13.29 2.67 -21.47
C SER A 130 -14.17 3.80 -22.00
N MET A 131 -14.51 3.78 -23.30
CA MET A 131 -15.38 4.78 -23.92
C MET A 131 -16.85 4.35 -23.93
N ASP A 132 -17.12 3.07 -24.21
CA ASP A 132 -18.45 2.50 -24.24
C ASP A 132 -18.44 1.08 -23.65
N PRO A 133 -18.81 0.91 -22.37
CA PRO A 133 -18.92 -0.39 -21.72
C PRO A 133 -19.98 -1.32 -22.32
N ASP A 134 -20.96 -0.80 -23.08
CA ASP A 134 -22.06 -1.60 -23.64
C ASP A 134 -21.56 -2.57 -24.72
N GLN A 135 -20.39 -2.31 -25.33
CA GLN A 135 -19.76 -3.22 -26.30
C GLN A 135 -19.07 -4.44 -25.67
N LYS A 136 -19.17 -4.63 -24.35
CA LYS A 136 -18.47 -5.69 -23.59
C LYS A 136 -18.60 -7.08 -24.23
N GLU A 137 -19.79 -7.50 -24.61
CA GLU A 137 -20.03 -8.84 -25.18
C GLU A 137 -19.28 -9.05 -26.50
N GLN A 138 -19.34 -8.06 -27.40
CA GLN A 138 -18.63 -8.11 -28.68
C GLN A 138 -17.12 -8.08 -28.51
N LEU A 139 -16.63 -7.35 -27.50
CA LEU A 139 -15.21 -7.32 -27.16
C LEU A 139 -14.73 -8.67 -26.62
N ILE A 140 -15.56 -9.36 -25.82
CA ILE A 140 -15.26 -10.70 -25.30
C ILE A 140 -15.05 -11.70 -26.44
N GLU A 141 -15.88 -11.66 -27.50
CA GLU A 141 -15.70 -12.52 -28.69
C GLU A 141 -14.33 -12.29 -29.35
N VAL A 142 -13.90 -11.04 -29.46
CA VAL A 142 -12.60 -10.67 -30.03
C VAL A 142 -11.46 -11.15 -29.12
N ILE A 143 -11.59 -10.99 -27.80
CA ILE A 143 -10.61 -11.48 -26.81
C ILE A 143 -10.48 -13.01 -26.91
N GLU A 144 -11.59 -13.75 -26.97
CA GLU A 144 -11.55 -15.22 -27.11
C GLU A 144 -10.79 -15.65 -28.36
N LYS A 145 -11.05 -14.98 -29.50
CA LYS A 145 -10.32 -15.24 -30.75
C LYS A 145 -8.83 -14.96 -30.60
N LEU A 146 -8.46 -13.85 -29.99
CA LEU A 146 -7.06 -13.46 -29.80
C LEU A 146 -6.32 -14.32 -28.76
N LEU A 147 -7.01 -14.85 -27.74
CA LEU A 147 -6.41 -15.80 -26.78
C LEU A 147 -5.98 -17.10 -27.46
N LYS A 148 -6.66 -17.49 -28.54
CA LYS A 148 -6.31 -18.66 -29.37
C LYS A 148 -5.10 -18.41 -30.28
N ASP A 149 -4.59 -17.18 -30.40
CA ASP A 149 -3.45 -16.81 -31.25
C ASP A 149 -2.13 -17.49 -30.84
N LYS A 150 -1.39 -18.05 -31.80
CA LYS A 150 -0.13 -18.77 -31.54
C LYS A 150 1.06 -17.83 -31.27
N SER A 151 0.96 -16.53 -31.61
CA SER A 151 2.07 -15.59 -31.50
C SER A 151 2.28 -15.08 -30.06
N THR A 152 3.53 -15.17 -29.58
CA THR A 152 3.94 -14.65 -28.26
C THR A 152 3.85 -13.13 -28.16
N LEU A 153 3.96 -12.41 -29.29
CA LEU A 153 3.82 -10.96 -29.36
C LEU A 153 2.42 -10.45 -28.98
N VAL A 154 1.40 -11.29 -29.16
CA VAL A 154 0.00 -10.93 -28.95
C VAL A 154 -0.46 -11.32 -27.53
N ALA A 155 0.05 -12.43 -26.99
CA ALA A 155 -0.39 -13.02 -25.73
C ALA A 155 -0.46 -12.02 -24.55
N GLY A 156 0.61 -11.24 -24.32
CA GLY A 156 0.65 -10.27 -23.21
C GLY A 156 -0.41 -9.17 -23.33
N SER A 157 -0.60 -8.63 -24.53
CA SER A 157 -1.59 -7.56 -24.78
C SER A 157 -3.02 -8.06 -24.68
N VAL A 158 -3.29 -9.31 -25.07
CA VAL A 158 -4.62 -9.92 -24.95
C VAL A 158 -4.97 -10.19 -23.49
N VAL A 159 -4.04 -10.72 -22.71
CA VAL A 159 -4.29 -10.93 -21.27
C VAL A 159 -4.49 -9.60 -20.55
N MET A 160 -3.80 -8.54 -20.97
CA MET A 160 -4.08 -7.19 -20.46
C MET A 160 -5.49 -6.71 -20.81
N ALA A 161 -5.98 -6.99 -22.03
CA ALA A 161 -7.36 -6.67 -22.41
C ALA A 161 -8.40 -7.52 -21.66
N PHE A 162 -8.10 -8.80 -21.43
CA PHE A 162 -8.93 -9.71 -20.63
C PHE A 162 -9.11 -9.20 -19.19
N GLU A 163 -8.01 -8.83 -18.53
CA GLU A 163 -8.03 -8.32 -17.15
C GLU A 163 -8.86 -7.04 -16.98
N GLU A 164 -8.91 -6.19 -18.01
CA GLU A 164 -9.66 -4.93 -17.97
C GLU A 164 -11.16 -5.12 -18.29
N VAL A 165 -11.48 -5.97 -19.28
CA VAL A 165 -12.85 -6.09 -19.81
C VAL A 165 -13.67 -7.18 -19.11
N CYS A 166 -13.06 -8.34 -18.86
CA CYS A 166 -13.78 -9.53 -18.41
C CYS A 166 -12.97 -10.42 -17.45
N PRO A 167 -12.46 -9.88 -16.33
CA PRO A 167 -11.71 -10.67 -15.35
C PRO A 167 -12.53 -11.85 -14.77
N ASP A 168 -13.86 -11.73 -14.74
CA ASP A 168 -14.78 -12.75 -14.23
C ASP A 168 -14.90 -13.98 -15.15
N ARG A 169 -14.54 -13.86 -16.44
CA ARG A 169 -14.68 -14.91 -17.46
C ARG A 169 -13.50 -15.88 -17.47
N ILE A 170 -13.31 -16.54 -16.33
CA ILE A 170 -12.21 -17.50 -16.10
C ILE A 170 -12.27 -18.68 -17.11
N ASP A 171 -13.46 -19.00 -17.63
CA ASP A 171 -13.71 -20.00 -18.70
C ASP A 171 -12.84 -19.80 -19.95
N LEU A 172 -12.52 -18.55 -20.30
CA LEU A 172 -11.64 -18.24 -21.43
C LEU A 172 -10.17 -18.57 -21.15
N ILE A 173 -9.75 -18.43 -19.88
CA ILE A 173 -8.40 -18.73 -19.43
C ILE A 173 -8.22 -20.23 -19.26
N HIS A 174 -9.22 -20.96 -18.76
CA HIS A 174 -9.17 -22.43 -18.62
C HIS A 174 -8.69 -23.12 -19.91
N LYS A 175 -9.29 -22.75 -21.05
CA LYS A 175 -8.98 -23.31 -22.37
C LYS A 175 -7.54 -23.02 -22.84
N ASN A 176 -6.95 -21.93 -22.35
CA ASN A 176 -5.65 -21.42 -22.79
C ASN A 176 -4.55 -21.50 -21.71
N TYR A 177 -4.85 -22.02 -20.52
CA TYR A 177 -3.97 -21.96 -19.35
C TYR A 177 -2.60 -22.59 -19.61
N ARG A 178 -2.57 -23.84 -20.12
CA ARG A 178 -1.32 -24.57 -20.39
C ARG A 178 -0.50 -23.89 -21.48
N LYS A 179 -1.17 -23.38 -22.50
CA LYS A 179 -0.55 -22.61 -23.58
C LYS A 179 0.12 -21.34 -23.02
N LEU A 180 -0.59 -20.57 -22.21
CA LEU A 180 -0.03 -19.36 -21.58
C LEU A 180 1.16 -19.69 -20.66
N CYS A 181 1.08 -20.78 -19.89
CA CYS A 181 2.19 -21.24 -19.07
C CYS A 181 3.41 -21.63 -19.91
N ASN A 182 3.22 -22.32 -21.03
CA ASN A 182 4.33 -22.79 -21.88
C ASN A 182 4.97 -21.67 -22.70
N LEU A 183 4.18 -20.70 -23.18
CA LEU A 183 4.69 -19.57 -23.96
C LEU A 183 5.36 -18.50 -23.09
N LEU A 184 5.16 -18.53 -21.77
CA LEU A 184 5.52 -17.42 -20.87
C LEU A 184 6.98 -16.96 -21.00
N VAL A 185 7.92 -17.89 -21.18
CA VAL A 185 9.36 -17.58 -21.29
C VAL A 185 9.67 -16.78 -22.56
N ASP A 186 8.92 -17.00 -23.64
CA ASP A 186 9.11 -16.39 -24.95
C ASP A 186 8.30 -15.11 -25.17
N VAL A 187 7.46 -14.73 -24.20
CA VAL A 187 6.67 -13.48 -24.21
C VAL A 187 7.57 -12.30 -23.82
N GLU A 188 7.27 -11.11 -24.35
CA GLU A 188 7.94 -9.87 -23.96
C GLU A 188 7.78 -9.55 -22.46
N GLU A 189 8.72 -8.81 -21.89
CA GLU A 189 8.85 -8.69 -20.43
C GLU A 189 7.65 -8.03 -19.75
N TRP A 190 7.01 -7.06 -20.41
CA TRP A 190 5.77 -6.43 -19.92
C TRP A 190 4.59 -7.40 -19.95
N GLY A 191 4.52 -8.24 -21.00
CA GLY A 191 3.53 -9.29 -21.11
C GLY A 191 3.71 -10.37 -20.03
N GLN A 192 4.95 -10.75 -19.73
CA GLN A 192 5.26 -11.71 -18.66
C GLN A 192 4.69 -11.26 -17.31
N VAL A 193 4.88 -9.99 -16.92
CA VAL A 193 4.35 -9.44 -15.66
C VAL A 193 2.83 -9.54 -15.59
N VAL A 194 2.14 -9.15 -16.66
CA VAL A 194 0.67 -9.18 -16.72
C VAL A 194 0.14 -10.61 -16.67
N ILE A 195 0.73 -11.52 -17.45
CA ILE A 195 0.33 -12.93 -17.47
C ILE A 195 0.57 -13.58 -16.10
N ILE A 196 1.72 -13.33 -15.45
CA ILE A 196 2.02 -13.85 -14.11
C ILE A 196 1.01 -13.35 -13.08
N SER A 197 0.65 -12.06 -13.13
CA SER A 197 -0.35 -11.48 -12.22
C SER A 197 -1.73 -12.13 -12.39
N MET A 198 -2.18 -12.29 -13.64
CA MET A 198 -3.43 -12.98 -13.96
C MET A 198 -3.40 -14.44 -13.51
N LEU A 199 -2.33 -15.17 -13.84
CA LEU A 199 -2.17 -16.58 -13.46
C LEU A 199 -2.06 -16.77 -11.94
N THR A 200 -1.55 -15.77 -11.21
CA THR A 200 -1.53 -15.79 -9.74
C THR A 200 -2.95 -15.73 -9.17
N ARG A 201 -3.80 -14.85 -9.70
CA ARG A 201 -5.21 -14.74 -9.32
C ARG A 201 -6.01 -15.99 -9.74
N TYR A 202 -5.79 -16.46 -10.97
CA TYR A 202 -6.36 -17.70 -11.47
C TYR A 202 -6.02 -18.90 -10.56
N ALA A 203 -4.74 -19.07 -10.21
CA ALA A 203 -4.32 -20.20 -9.40
C ALA A 203 -4.95 -20.19 -8.00
N ARG A 204 -5.13 -19.01 -7.41
CA ARG A 204 -5.80 -18.83 -6.12
C ARG A 204 -7.28 -19.22 -6.15
N THR A 205 -7.96 -19.05 -7.28
CA THR A 205 -9.38 -19.42 -7.41
C THR A 205 -9.60 -20.84 -7.92
N GLN A 206 -8.62 -21.44 -8.59
CA GLN A 206 -8.80 -22.69 -9.34
C GLN A 206 -8.02 -23.91 -8.84
N PHE A 207 -7.12 -23.76 -7.87
CA PHE A 207 -6.40 -24.87 -7.25
C PHE A 207 -6.63 -24.88 -5.74
N THR A 208 -6.51 -26.03 -5.09
CA THR A 208 -6.53 -26.09 -3.62
C THR A 208 -5.22 -25.59 -3.03
N SER A 209 -5.28 -25.11 -1.79
CA SER A 209 -4.10 -24.65 -1.06
C SER A 209 -3.01 -25.73 -0.98
N PRO A 210 -1.75 -25.40 -1.31
CA PRO A 210 -0.64 -26.34 -1.25
C PRO A 210 -0.06 -26.55 0.16
N TRP A 211 -0.69 -25.96 1.18
CA TRP A 211 -0.28 -26.05 2.57
C TRP A 211 -1.43 -26.44 3.50
N LYS A 212 -2.49 -27.09 2.98
CA LYS A 212 -3.44 -27.82 3.83
C LYS A 212 -2.67 -28.94 4.53
N GLU A 213 -2.23 -28.66 5.76
CA GLU A 213 -1.93 -29.68 6.76
C GLU A 213 -3.27 -30.35 7.10
N ASN A 214 -3.31 -31.68 7.11
CA ASN A 214 -4.44 -32.47 7.62
C ASN A 214 -4.65 -32.14 9.11
N ASN A 215 -5.34 -31.03 9.40
CA ASN A 215 -5.70 -30.62 10.77
C ASN A 215 -7.16 -30.99 11.10
N GLU A 216 -7.61 -32.14 10.57
CA GLU A 216 -8.85 -32.79 10.99
C GLU A 216 -8.57 -34.22 11.48
N LYS A 217 -7.60 -34.36 12.39
CA LYS A 217 -7.80 -35.22 13.55
C LYS A 217 -8.09 -34.31 14.72
N ALA A 218 -9.31 -33.76 14.72
CA ALA A 218 -9.87 -33.09 15.87
C ALA A 218 -9.73 -34.05 17.06
N PHE A 219 -9.09 -33.55 18.11
CA PHE A 219 -8.73 -34.18 19.38
C PHE A 219 -9.94 -34.70 20.21
N TYR A 220 -11.14 -34.74 19.64
CA TYR A 220 -12.37 -35.25 20.26
C TYR A 220 -13.05 -36.26 19.33
N ASP A 221 -12.41 -37.41 19.12
CA ASP A 221 -13.13 -38.63 18.77
C ASP A 221 -12.41 -39.82 19.42
N SER A 222 -12.46 -39.83 20.74
CA SER A 222 -12.08 -40.96 21.57
C SER A 222 -13.32 -41.34 22.37
N ASP A 223 -14.20 -42.12 21.76
CA ASP A 223 -14.94 -43.23 22.40
C ASP A 223 -15.87 -43.96 21.41
N SER A 224 -15.33 -44.37 20.26
CA SER A 224 -15.90 -45.49 19.51
C SER A 224 -14.77 -46.38 18.98
N GLU A 225 -14.40 -47.37 19.80
CA GLU A 225 -13.64 -48.52 19.33
C GLU A 225 -14.47 -49.29 18.31
N GLU A 226 -14.15 -49.18 17.01
CA GLU A 226 -14.40 -50.27 16.07
C GLU A 226 -13.53 -50.18 14.80
N LYS A 227 -12.66 -51.19 14.69
CA LYS A 227 -12.07 -51.81 13.49
C LYS A 227 -11.25 -50.95 12.49
N LYS A 228 -9.95 -51.25 12.53
CA LYS A 228 -8.92 -51.11 11.50
C LYS A 228 -9.47 -51.19 10.06
N ASP A 229 -9.31 -50.09 9.32
CA ASP A 229 -8.85 -50.16 7.94
C ASP A 229 -7.72 -49.13 7.74
N GLN A 230 -6.61 -49.63 7.21
CA GLN A 230 -5.41 -48.86 6.94
C GLN A 230 -5.63 -47.98 5.71
N THR A 231 -6.11 -46.76 5.88
CA THR A 231 -6.01 -45.74 4.83
C THR A 231 -4.65 -45.08 4.95
N GLU A 232 -3.68 -45.56 4.17
CA GLU A 232 -2.40 -44.88 3.95
C GLU A 232 -2.66 -43.39 3.70
N ALA A 233 -2.00 -42.52 4.46
CA ALA A 233 -2.05 -41.09 4.24
C ALA A 233 -1.44 -40.79 2.86
N GLN A 234 -2.32 -40.62 1.86
CA GLN A 234 -1.93 -40.25 0.51
C GLN A 234 -0.97 -39.05 0.58
N PRO A 235 0.24 -39.13 -0.02
CA PRO A 235 1.15 -38.00 -0.07
C PRO A 235 0.43 -36.84 -0.74
N TYR A 236 0.69 -35.62 -0.28
CA TYR A 236 0.16 -34.41 -0.91
C TYR A 236 0.55 -34.39 -2.39
N ILE A 237 -0.40 -34.69 -3.28
CA ILE A 237 -0.22 -34.64 -4.74
C ILE A 237 -0.69 -33.26 -5.20
N MET A 238 0.28 -32.40 -5.48
CA MET A 238 0.03 -31.10 -6.10
C MET A 238 -0.54 -31.30 -7.50
N ASP A 239 -1.57 -30.52 -7.85
CA ASP A 239 -2.15 -30.56 -9.19
C ASP A 239 -1.06 -30.37 -10.27
N PRO A 240 -1.01 -31.22 -11.33
CA PRO A 240 -0.02 -31.12 -12.39
C PRO A 240 0.02 -29.75 -13.07
N ASP A 241 -1.12 -29.07 -13.21
CA ASP A 241 -1.22 -27.76 -13.85
C ASP A 241 -0.77 -26.62 -12.93
N HIS A 242 -0.95 -26.80 -11.62
CA HIS A 242 -0.35 -25.90 -10.64
C HIS A 242 1.18 -26.07 -10.66
N ARG A 243 1.67 -27.31 -10.75
CA ARG A 243 3.11 -27.60 -10.86
C ARG A 243 3.71 -27.06 -12.15
N LEU A 244 2.98 -27.11 -13.27
CA LEU A 244 3.38 -26.56 -14.56
C LEU A 244 3.67 -25.05 -14.48
N LEU A 245 2.81 -24.29 -13.80
CA LEU A 245 2.99 -22.84 -13.60
C LEU A 245 4.28 -22.53 -12.84
N LEU A 246 4.52 -23.21 -11.73
CA LEU A 246 5.75 -23.03 -10.94
C LEU A 246 6.99 -23.42 -11.75
N ARG A 247 6.93 -24.53 -12.50
CA ARG A 247 8.06 -24.98 -13.32
C ARG A 247 8.44 -23.97 -14.39
N ASN A 248 7.46 -23.43 -15.12
CA ASN A 248 7.71 -22.52 -16.24
C ASN A 248 8.04 -21.09 -15.78
N THR A 249 7.65 -20.68 -14.57
CA THR A 249 8.03 -19.38 -14.00
C THR A 249 9.40 -19.39 -13.32
N LYS A 250 9.90 -20.56 -12.88
CA LYS A 250 11.22 -20.68 -12.22
C LYS A 250 12.38 -20.03 -12.99
N PRO A 251 12.56 -20.24 -14.31
CA PRO A 251 13.68 -19.63 -15.05
C PRO A 251 13.62 -18.10 -15.07
N LEU A 252 12.41 -17.51 -14.98
CA LEU A 252 12.20 -16.07 -15.02
C LEU A 252 12.77 -15.34 -13.79
N LEU A 253 13.09 -16.06 -12.70
CA LEU A 253 13.86 -15.53 -11.58
C LEU A 253 15.27 -15.03 -11.99
N GLN A 254 15.79 -15.52 -13.12
CA GLN A 254 17.07 -15.08 -13.70
C GLN A 254 16.91 -13.95 -14.72
N SER A 255 15.69 -13.44 -14.95
CA SER A 255 15.45 -12.34 -15.90
C SER A 255 16.26 -11.10 -15.54
N ARG A 256 16.64 -10.35 -16.59
CA ARG A 256 17.26 -9.02 -16.50
C ARG A 256 16.27 -7.96 -16.04
N ASN A 257 14.98 -8.13 -16.36
CA ASN A 257 13.93 -7.21 -15.94
C ASN A 257 13.54 -7.47 -14.48
N THR A 258 13.73 -6.46 -13.64
CA THR A 258 13.45 -6.53 -12.20
C THR A 258 11.97 -6.71 -11.90
N ALA A 259 11.07 -6.18 -12.74
CA ALA A 259 9.62 -6.33 -12.59
C ALA A 259 9.18 -7.78 -12.79
N VAL A 260 9.79 -8.49 -13.75
CA VAL A 260 9.52 -9.91 -13.99
C VAL A 260 9.95 -10.74 -12.78
N VAL A 261 11.17 -10.52 -12.28
CA VAL A 261 11.68 -11.24 -11.09
C VAL A 261 10.80 -11.00 -9.87
N MET A 262 10.34 -9.75 -9.66
CA MET A 262 9.41 -9.41 -8.58
C MET A 262 8.05 -10.08 -8.74
N SER A 263 7.52 -10.16 -9.96
CA SER A 263 6.22 -10.81 -10.23
C SER A 263 6.30 -12.32 -9.95
N VAL A 264 7.41 -12.96 -10.34
CA VAL A 264 7.65 -14.37 -10.01
C VAL A 264 7.83 -14.57 -8.50
N ALA A 265 8.56 -13.67 -7.82
CA ALA A 265 8.72 -13.72 -6.37
C ALA A 265 7.37 -13.63 -5.64
N GLN A 266 6.49 -12.74 -6.09
CA GLN A 266 5.12 -12.61 -5.61
C GLN A 266 4.30 -13.89 -5.87
N LEU A 267 4.38 -14.44 -7.08
CA LEU A 267 3.71 -15.71 -7.43
C LEU A 267 4.16 -16.84 -6.50
N TYR A 268 5.47 -17.02 -6.31
CA TYR A 268 6.00 -18.05 -5.42
C TYR A 268 5.61 -17.85 -3.96
N TRP A 269 5.57 -16.59 -3.50
CA TRP A 269 5.16 -16.29 -2.13
C TRP A 269 3.71 -16.71 -1.85
N HIS A 270 2.81 -16.50 -2.82
CA HIS A 270 1.38 -16.77 -2.66
C HIS A 270 0.94 -18.16 -3.13
N LEU A 271 1.70 -18.84 -4.00
CA LEU A 271 1.29 -20.11 -4.60
C LEU A 271 2.22 -21.29 -4.30
N ALA A 272 3.51 -21.07 -4.02
CA ALA A 272 4.43 -22.19 -3.89
C ALA A 272 4.31 -22.88 -2.51
N PRO A 273 4.59 -24.20 -2.43
CA PRO A 273 4.70 -24.90 -1.15
C PRO A 273 5.74 -24.24 -0.24
N LYS A 274 5.54 -24.30 1.08
CA LYS A 274 6.37 -23.59 2.08
C LYS A 274 7.88 -23.83 1.87
N HIS A 275 8.29 -25.05 1.52
CA HIS A 275 9.70 -25.43 1.32
C HIS A 275 10.34 -24.88 0.03
N GLU A 276 9.56 -24.58 -1.01
CA GLU A 276 10.10 -24.10 -2.30
C GLU A 276 10.24 -22.58 -2.40
N VAL A 277 9.59 -21.82 -1.52
CA VAL A 277 9.62 -20.34 -1.54
C VAL A 277 11.06 -19.80 -1.40
N ASN A 278 11.94 -20.53 -0.71
CA ASN A 278 13.35 -20.14 -0.50
C ASN A 278 14.17 -20.00 -1.79
N ILE A 279 13.70 -20.57 -2.92
CA ILE A 279 14.36 -20.44 -4.23
C ILE A 279 14.42 -18.96 -4.66
N VAL A 280 13.46 -18.15 -4.23
CA VAL A 280 13.32 -16.74 -4.60
C VAL A 280 14.36 -15.85 -3.90
N THR A 281 14.85 -16.25 -2.71
CA THR A 281 15.73 -15.44 -1.85
C THR A 281 16.95 -14.91 -2.59
N LYS A 282 17.70 -15.79 -3.27
CA LYS A 282 18.93 -15.41 -3.98
C LYS A 282 18.65 -14.39 -5.10
N SER A 283 17.51 -14.52 -5.77
CA SER A 283 17.10 -13.64 -6.85
C SER A 283 16.70 -12.26 -6.35
N LEU A 284 16.00 -12.17 -5.21
CA LEU A 284 15.67 -10.88 -4.59
C LEU A 284 16.93 -10.15 -4.08
N VAL A 285 17.84 -10.87 -3.44
CA VAL A 285 19.13 -10.28 -2.99
C VAL A 285 19.95 -9.78 -4.19
N ARG A 286 19.91 -10.47 -5.34
CA ARG A 286 20.55 -10.00 -6.58
C ARG A 286 20.00 -8.65 -7.04
N LEU A 287 18.69 -8.39 -6.90
CA LEU A 287 18.07 -7.11 -7.28
C LEU A 287 18.52 -5.94 -6.41
N LEU A 288 19.08 -6.18 -5.22
CA LEU A 288 19.62 -5.13 -4.36
C LEU A 288 20.86 -4.43 -4.96
N ARG A 289 21.44 -4.99 -6.03
CA ARG A 289 22.54 -4.36 -6.78
C ARG A 289 22.05 -3.39 -7.87
N SER A 290 20.74 -3.31 -8.11
CA SER A 290 20.13 -2.42 -9.10
C SER A 290 20.04 -0.97 -8.60
N HIS A 291 19.37 -0.09 -9.37
CA HIS A 291 19.14 1.30 -8.97
C HIS A 291 18.38 1.45 -7.65
N ARG A 292 18.56 2.58 -6.98
CA ARG A 292 18.01 2.89 -5.65
C ARG A 292 16.50 2.67 -5.55
N GLU A 293 15.77 3.05 -6.59
CA GLU A 293 14.31 2.95 -6.67
C GLU A 293 13.85 1.49 -6.68
N VAL A 294 14.59 0.62 -7.38
CA VAL A 294 14.36 -0.83 -7.37
C VAL A 294 14.70 -1.42 -6.01
N GLN A 295 15.84 -1.03 -5.43
CA GLN A 295 16.24 -1.49 -4.09
C GLN A 295 15.16 -1.20 -3.06
N TYR A 296 14.58 0.00 -3.10
CA TYR A 296 13.51 0.39 -2.18
C TYR A 296 12.31 -0.56 -2.24
N ILE A 297 11.77 -0.81 -3.44
CA ILE A 297 10.62 -1.72 -3.62
C ILE A 297 10.98 -3.15 -3.20
N VAL A 298 12.16 -3.63 -3.58
CA VAL A 298 12.60 -4.99 -3.23
C VAL A 298 12.75 -5.13 -1.71
N LEU A 299 13.37 -4.15 -1.04
CA LEU A 299 13.57 -4.17 0.42
C LEU A 299 12.24 -4.09 1.17
N GLN A 300 11.25 -3.32 0.71
CA GLN A 300 9.91 -3.32 1.30
C GLN A 300 9.27 -4.71 1.28
N ASN A 301 9.41 -5.43 0.17
CA ASN A 301 8.89 -6.78 0.03
C ASN A 301 9.65 -7.77 0.92
N ILE A 302 10.99 -7.69 0.93
CA ILE A 302 11.83 -8.51 1.82
C ILE A 302 11.49 -8.25 3.29
N ALA A 303 11.28 -7.00 3.71
CA ALA A 303 10.91 -6.66 5.08
C ALA A 303 9.60 -7.32 5.51
N THR A 304 8.62 -7.42 4.61
CA THR A 304 7.35 -8.12 4.90
C THR A 304 7.55 -9.63 4.94
N MET A 305 8.32 -10.18 4.00
CA MET A 305 8.65 -11.61 3.97
C MET A 305 9.44 -12.05 5.22
N SER A 306 10.33 -11.22 5.74
CA SER A 306 11.16 -11.55 6.90
C SER A 306 10.39 -11.55 8.22
N ILE A 307 9.27 -10.82 8.33
CA ILE A 307 8.38 -10.87 9.50
C ILE A 307 7.72 -12.26 9.59
N GLN A 308 7.18 -12.75 8.46
CA GLN A 308 6.47 -14.04 8.44
C GLN A 308 7.41 -15.25 8.44
N ARG A 309 8.58 -15.15 7.78
CA ARG A 309 9.54 -16.26 7.65
C ARG A 309 10.97 -15.81 7.93
N LYS A 310 11.32 -15.74 9.22
CA LYS A 310 12.61 -15.22 9.71
C LYS A 310 13.84 -15.92 9.13
N GLY A 311 13.80 -17.24 8.91
CA GLY A 311 14.96 -18.00 8.39
C GLY A 311 15.28 -17.80 6.89
N MET A 312 14.38 -17.18 6.11
CA MET A 312 14.51 -17.15 4.64
C MET A 312 15.73 -16.36 4.15
N PHE A 313 16.09 -15.27 4.83
CA PHE A 313 17.15 -14.35 4.40
C PHE A 313 18.41 -14.40 5.28
N GLU A 314 18.44 -15.27 6.29
CA GLU A 314 19.56 -15.41 7.23
C GLU A 314 20.92 -15.66 6.53
N PRO A 315 21.04 -16.54 5.51
CA PRO A 315 22.33 -16.76 4.82
C PRO A 315 22.89 -15.51 4.14
N PHE A 316 22.04 -14.52 3.86
CA PHE A 316 22.39 -13.30 3.14
C PHE A 316 22.45 -12.06 4.04
N MET A 317 22.47 -12.22 5.36
CA MET A 317 22.45 -11.12 6.36
C MET A 317 23.40 -9.97 6.03
N LYS A 318 24.65 -10.27 5.63
CA LYS A 318 25.68 -9.26 5.27
C LYS A 318 25.27 -8.35 4.11
N SER A 319 24.38 -8.81 3.22
CA SER A 319 23.87 -8.01 2.10
C SER A 319 22.97 -6.87 2.55
N PHE A 320 22.40 -6.96 3.75
CA PHE A 320 21.52 -5.96 4.35
C PHE A 320 22.26 -4.96 5.23
N TYR A 321 23.59 -5.03 5.34
CA TYR A 321 24.34 -4.02 6.06
C TYR A 321 24.21 -2.65 5.39
N VAL A 322 24.08 -1.63 6.24
CA VAL A 322 23.85 -0.26 5.84
C VAL A 322 25.16 0.39 5.44
N ARG A 323 25.20 1.01 4.26
CA ARG A 323 26.35 1.81 3.81
C ARG A 323 26.11 3.29 4.09
N SER A 324 27.18 4.05 4.25
CA SER A 324 27.12 5.50 4.44
C SER A 324 26.43 6.22 3.28
N THR A 325 26.64 5.74 2.05
CA THR A 325 26.06 6.26 0.79
C THR A 325 24.58 5.95 0.61
N ASP A 326 24.00 5.04 1.40
CA ASP A 326 22.59 4.68 1.26
C ASP A 326 21.68 5.84 1.73
N ALA A 327 20.56 6.07 1.04
CA ALA A 327 19.57 7.07 1.43
C ALA A 327 18.79 6.62 2.69
N THR A 328 18.33 7.55 3.51
CA THR A 328 17.68 7.28 4.82
C THR A 328 16.55 6.24 4.75
N HIS A 329 15.69 6.31 3.73
CA HIS A 329 14.61 5.35 3.53
C HIS A 329 15.10 3.91 3.21
N ILE A 330 16.27 3.76 2.59
CA ILE A 330 16.90 2.44 2.40
C ILE A 330 17.58 1.97 3.69
N LYS A 331 18.24 2.89 4.42
CA LYS A 331 18.89 2.58 5.70
C LYS A 331 17.88 2.01 6.70
N THR A 332 16.72 2.67 6.82
CA THR A 332 15.61 2.24 7.69
C THR A 332 15.05 0.87 7.30
N LEU A 333 14.86 0.59 6.00
CA LEU A 333 14.40 -0.73 5.54
C LEU A 333 15.42 -1.84 5.82
N LYS A 334 16.70 -1.60 5.57
CA LYS A 334 17.77 -2.54 5.87
C LYS A 334 17.86 -2.84 7.37
N LEU A 335 17.76 -1.80 8.20
CA LEU A 335 17.70 -1.92 9.65
C LEU A 335 16.50 -2.76 10.10
N GLU A 336 15.33 -2.53 9.51
CA GLU A 336 14.13 -3.31 9.79
C GLU A 336 14.33 -4.79 9.48
N ILE A 337 14.89 -5.11 8.31
CA ILE A 337 15.19 -6.49 7.91
C ILE A 337 16.18 -7.12 8.89
N LEU A 338 17.28 -6.44 9.23
CA LEU A 338 18.25 -6.95 10.20
C LEU A 338 17.63 -7.21 11.57
N THR A 339 16.69 -6.37 12.00
CA THR A 339 15.94 -6.55 13.26
C THR A 339 15.06 -7.80 13.21
N ASN A 340 14.40 -8.07 12.07
CA ASN A 340 13.54 -9.24 11.89
C ASN A 340 14.33 -10.56 11.80
N LEU A 341 15.57 -10.50 11.29
CA LEU A 341 16.48 -11.65 11.16
C LEU A 341 17.27 -11.97 12.44
N ALA A 342 17.14 -11.13 13.48
CA ALA A 342 17.87 -11.32 14.74
C ALA A 342 17.39 -12.58 15.48
N ASN A 343 18.34 -13.46 15.80
CA ASN A 343 18.17 -14.66 16.61
C ASN A 343 19.30 -14.78 17.65
N GLU A 344 19.20 -15.75 18.56
CA GLU A 344 20.19 -15.95 19.64
C GLU A 344 21.61 -16.21 19.10
N ALA A 345 21.75 -16.83 17.93
CA ALA A 345 23.04 -17.14 17.33
C ALA A 345 23.73 -15.91 16.71
N ASN A 346 22.98 -15.00 16.10
CA ASN A 346 23.52 -13.90 15.30
C ASN A 346 23.43 -12.51 15.97
N ILE A 347 22.67 -12.38 17.07
CA ILE A 347 22.38 -11.09 17.72
C ILE A 347 23.63 -10.31 18.12
N SER A 348 24.68 -10.99 18.57
CA SER A 348 25.95 -10.36 18.96
C SER A 348 26.61 -9.60 17.81
N THR A 349 26.52 -10.14 16.59
CA THR A 349 27.06 -9.50 15.37
C THR A 349 26.19 -8.32 14.92
N ILE A 350 24.86 -8.46 15.00
CA ILE A 350 23.91 -7.41 14.64
C ILE A 350 24.01 -6.23 15.61
N LEU A 351 24.11 -6.48 16.92
CA LEU A 351 24.24 -5.41 17.92
C LEU A 351 25.55 -4.63 17.76
N ARG A 352 26.66 -5.30 17.42
CA ARG A 352 27.94 -4.63 17.13
C ARG A 352 27.80 -3.67 15.94
N GLU A 353 27.05 -4.06 14.93
CA GLU A 353 26.76 -3.23 13.78
C GLU A 353 25.83 -2.05 14.15
N PHE A 354 24.78 -2.32 14.93
CA PHE A 354 23.85 -1.28 15.42
C PHE A 354 24.55 -0.23 16.28
N GLN A 355 25.57 -0.60 17.08
CA GLN A 355 26.39 0.36 17.83
C GLN A 355 27.07 1.39 16.92
N THR A 356 27.44 1.00 15.70
CA THR A 356 27.99 1.92 14.69
C THR A 356 26.89 2.80 14.11
N TYR A 357 25.70 2.26 13.88
CA TYR A 357 24.55 2.99 13.30
C TYR A 357 24.00 4.07 14.23
N VAL A 358 24.00 3.85 15.56
CA VAL A 358 23.61 4.87 16.56
C VAL A 358 24.50 6.12 16.47
N LYS A 359 25.76 5.99 16.05
CA LYS A 359 26.71 7.11 15.89
C LYS A 359 26.59 7.83 14.54
N SER A 360 25.58 7.50 13.73
CA SER A 360 25.41 8.13 12.42
C SER A 360 25.06 9.62 12.50
N GLN A 361 25.38 10.36 11.44
CA GLN A 361 25.03 11.78 11.32
C GLN A 361 23.51 11.99 11.15
N ASP A 362 22.82 11.01 10.55
CA ASP A 362 21.38 11.02 10.36
C ASP A 362 20.67 10.63 11.67
N LYS A 363 20.20 11.65 12.40
CA LYS A 363 19.57 11.47 13.71
C LYS A 363 18.26 10.68 13.65
N ALA A 364 17.52 10.76 12.55
CA ALA A 364 16.31 9.98 12.36
C ALA A 364 16.65 8.49 12.21
N PHE A 365 17.73 8.16 11.48
CA PHE A 365 18.23 6.79 11.37
C PHE A 365 18.83 6.28 12.70
N ALA A 366 19.54 7.12 13.45
CA ALA A 366 20.04 6.77 14.78
C ALA A 366 18.90 6.45 15.77
N ALA A 367 17.83 7.25 15.77
CA ALA A 367 16.63 7.00 16.58
C ALA A 367 15.95 5.67 16.17
N ALA A 368 15.76 5.42 14.88
CA ALA A 368 15.22 4.14 14.40
C ALA A 368 16.09 2.94 14.83
N THR A 369 17.41 3.11 14.86
CA THR A 369 18.35 2.08 15.34
C THR A 369 18.15 1.78 16.83
N ILE A 370 17.92 2.80 17.65
CA ILE A 370 17.63 2.63 19.08
C ILE A 370 16.32 1.85 19.29
N GLN A 371 15.28 2.14 18.51
CA GLN A 371 14.04 1.35 18.52
C GLN A 371 14.27 -0.10 18.12
N ALA A 372 15.11 -0.35 17.10
CA ALA A 372 15.50 -1.70 16.69
C ALA A 372 16.23 -2.46 17.81
N ILE A 373 17.18 -1.82 18.50
CA ILE A 373 17.86 -2.40 19.68
C ILE A 373 16.84 -2.75 20.77
N GLY A 374 15.87 -1.87 21.03
CA GLY A 374 14.78 -2.12 21.97
C GLY A 374 13.92 -3.34 21.63
N ARG A 375 13.58 -3.51 20.34
CA ARG A 375 12.84 -4.67 19.86
C ARG A 375 13.65 -5.96 19.99
N CYS A 376 14.94 -5.94 19.66
CA CYS A 376 15.83 -7.08 19.86
C CYS A 376 15.91 -7.48 21.35
N ALA A 377 16.07 -6.52 22.26
CA ALA A 377 16.11 -6.75 23.69
C ALA A 377 14.77 -7.26 24.27
N THR A 378 13.64 -6.89 23.66
CA THR A 378 12.32 -7.40 24.07
C THR A 378 12.13 -8.85 23.63
N ASN A 379 12.63 -9.20 22.44
CA ASN A 379 12.47 -10.53 21.85
C ASN A 379 13.48 -11.56 22.37
N ILE A 380 14.71 -11.13 22.72
CA ILE A 380 15.82 -11.99 23.16
C ILE A 380 16.25 -11.56 24.55
N SER A 381 15.88 -12.35 25.57
CA SER A 381 16.09 -11.99 26.98
C SER A 381 17.57 -11.91 27.36
N GLU A 382 18.44 -12.77 26.79
CA GLU A 382 19.88 -12.86 27.10
C GLU A 382 20.63 -11.54 26.90
N VAL A 383 20.25 -10.73 25.91
CA VAL A 383 20.94 -9.46 25.58
C VAL A 383 20.34 -8.24 26.26
N THR A 384 19.24 -8.38 27.01
CA THR A 384 18.45 -7.28 27.56
C THR A 384 19.29 -6.34 28.43
N ASP A 385 20.06 -6.88 29.38
CA ASP A 385 20.87 -6.08 30.30
C ASP A 385 22.01 -5.35 29.58
N THR A 386 22.62 -5.99 28.59
CA THR A 386 23.68 -5.38 27.77
C THR A 386 23.13 -4.21 26.96
N CYS A 387 21.96 -4.40 26.33
CA CYS A 387 21.27 -3.35 25.60
C CYS A 387 20.84 -2.20 26.52
N LEU A 388 20.28 -2.50 27.70
CA LEU A 388 19.89 -1.48 28.69
C LEU A 388 21.07 -0.64 29.15
N ASN A 389 22.20 -1.25 29.50
CA ASN A 389 23.40 -0.51 29.89
C ASN A 389 23.90 0.41 28.75
N GLY A 390 23.89 -0.09 27.51
CA GLY A 390 24.21 0.71 26.33
C GLY A 390 23.27 1.89 26.13
N LEU A 391 21.95 1.69 26.26
CA LEU A 391 20.95 2.74 26.14
C LEU A 391 21.06 3.80 27.24
N VAL A 392 21.39 3.40 28.48
CA VAL A 392 21.60 4.35 29.58
C VAL A 392 22.80 5.25 29.31
N LEU A 393 23.88 4.74 28.70
CA LEU A 393 25.02 5.57 28.28
C LEU A 393 24.63 6.61 27.21
N LEU A 394 23.63 6.32 26.37
CA LEU A 394 23.14 7.28 25.36
C LEU A 394 22.36 8.46 25.97
N LEU A 395 21.91 8.36 27.23
CA LEU A 395 21.22 9.46 27.93
C LEU A 395 22.12 10.68 28.17
N SER A 396 23.44 10.49 28.19
CA SER A 396 24.42 11.58 28.31
C SER A 396 24.80 12.22 26.97
N ASN A 397 24.15 11.82 25.87
CA ASN A 397 24.35 12.46 24.57
C ASN A 397 23.71 13.87 24.55
N ARG A 398 24.24 14.76 23.71
CA ARG A 398 23.75 16.14 23.55
C ARG A 398 22.55 16.23 22.60
N ASP A 399 22.36 15.24 21.73
CA ASP A 399 21.27 15.23 20.75
C ASP A 399 19.93 14.84 21.41
N GLU A 400 18.98 15.76 21.43
CA GLU A 400 17.66 15.55 22.05
C GLU A 400 16.87 14.39 21.45
N THR A 401 16.93 14.18 20.13
CA THR A 401 16.20 13.12 19.43
C THR A 401 16.67 11.72 19.83
N VAL A 402 17.99 11.53 19.93
CA VAL A 402 18.63 10.27 20.34
C VAL A 402 18.29 9.96 21.79
N VAL A 403 18.34 10.99 22.65
CA VAL A 403 18.03 10.87 24.07
C VAL A 403 16.54 10.57 24.27
N ALA A 404 15.64 11.29 23.60
CA ALA A 404 14.21 11.07 23.68
C ALA A 404 13.82 9.63 23.30
N GLU A 405 14.40 9.11 22.22
CA GLU A 405 14.11 7.74 21.79
C GLU A 405 14.69 6.68 22.75
N SER A 406 15.92 6.89 23.23
CA SER A 406 16.56 5.99 24.22
C SER A 406 15.71 5.88 25.49
N VAL A 407 15.15 6.99 25.94
CA VAL A 407 14.27 7.05 27.11
C VAL A 407 12.98 6.24 26.92
N VAL A 408 12.35 6.36 25.74
CA VAL A 408 11.13 5.61 25.42
C VAL A 408 11.40 4.10 25.46
N VAL A 409 12.52 3.67 24.85
CA VAL A 409 12.93 2.26 24.84
C VAL A 409 13.27 1.74 26.24
N ILE A 410 14.07 2.48 27.02
CA ILE A 410 14.42 2.11 28.40
C ILE A 410 13.15 1.93 29.24
N LYS A 411 12.21 2.89 29.15
CA LYS A 411 10.94 2.83 29.88
C LYS A 411 10.16 1.56 29.54
N LYS A 412 10.09 1.19 28.25
CA LYS A 412 9.42 -0.03 27.80
C LYS A 412 10.08 -1.29 28.35
N LEU A 413 11.39 -1.42 28.20
CA LEU A 413 12.13 -2.60 28.67
C LEU A 413 11.97 -2.79 30.19
N LEU A 414 12.13 -1.71 30.96
CA LEU A 414 11.94 -1.74 32.42
C LEU A 414 10.50 -2.08 32.84
N GLN A 415 9.48 -1.64 32.10
CA GLN A 415 8.09 -1.99 32.38
C GLN A 415 7.75 -3.44 32.00
N THR A 416 8.50 -4.04 31.08
CA THR A 416 8.27 -5.43 30.63
C THR A 416 8.89 -6.43 31.59
N GLN A 417 10.01 -6.08 32.23
CA GLN A 417 10.70 -6.91 33.24
C GLN A 417 10.96 -6.12 34.55
N PRO A 418 9.93 -5.82 35.35
CA PRO A 418 10.05 -4.92 36.50
C PRO A 418 10.89 -5.49 37.66
N THR A 419 11.14 -6.81 37.69
CA THR A 419 11.75 -7.49 38.84
C THR A 419 13.27 -7.43 38.88
N GLN A 420 13.97 -7.25 37.75
CA GLN A 420 15.42 -7.51 37.64
C GLN A 420 16.32 -6.26 37.61
N HIS A 421 15.79 -5.07 37.36
CA HIS A 421 16.63 -3.91 36.98
C HIS A 421 16.80 -2.81 38.04
N SER A 422 16.78 -3.13 39.34
CA SER A 422 16.97 -2.12 40.41
C SER A 422 18.31 -1.40 40.31
N GLU A 423 19.37 -2.09 39.89
CA GLU A 423 20.71 -1.51 39.74
C GLU A 423 20.78 -0.48 38.61
N ILE A 424 20.04 -0.69 37.52
CA ILE A 424 19.97 0.23 36.38
C ILE A 424 19.29 1.54 36.80
N ILE A 425 18.20 1.47 37.58
CA ILE A 425 17.53 2.66 38.11
C ILE A 425 18.46 3.44 39.05
N LYS A 426 19.24 2.74 39.89
CA LYS A 426 20.27 3.38 40.74
C LYS A 426 21.34 4.07 39.90
N HIS A 427 21.78 3.45 38.81
CA HIS A 427 22.77 4.03 37.90
C HIS A 427 22.23 5.28 37.17
N MET A 428 21.00 5.23 36.66
CA MET A 428 20.32 6.38 36.04
C MET A 428 20.17 7.56 37.02
N ALA A 429 19.82 7.27 38.28
CA ALA A 429 19.72 8.29 39.32
C ALA A 429 21.07 8.96 39.64
N LYS A 430 22.20 8.24 39.52
CA LYS A 430 23.55 8.81 39.66
C LYS A 430 23.94 9.69 38.47
N LEU A 431 23.52 9.33 37.26
CA LEU A 431 23.80 10.09 36.03
C LEU A 431 22.90 11.33 35.87
N PHE A 432 21.85 11.45 36.68
CA PHE A 432 20.84 12.51 36.57
C PHE A 432 21.42 13.93 36.52
N ASP A 433 22.48 14.20 37.29
CA ASP A 433 23.12 15.52 37.34
C ASP A 433 23.83 15.89 36.03
N ASN A 434 24.21 14.90 35.20
CA ASN A 434 24.93 15.10 33.94
C ASN A 434 23.99 15.23 32.72
N ILE A 435 22.68 15.02 32.91
CA ILE A 435 21.70 14.98 31.81
C ILE A 435 21.05 16.36 31.68
N THR A 436 21.27 16.99 30.52
CA THR A 436 20.74 18.31 30.17
C THR A 436 19.34 18.25 29.58
N VAL A 437 19.02 17.20 28.80
CA VAL A 437 17.75 17.07 28.07
C VAL A 437 16.57 16.89 29.02
N SER A 438 15.63 17.84 29.01
CA SER A 438 14.46 17.87 29.91
C SER A 438 13.60 16.61 29.84
N MET A 439 13.38 16.08 28.64
CA MET A 439 12.57 14.87 28.43
C MET A 439 13.16 13.62 29.11
N ALA A 440 14.50 13.49 29.12
CA ALA A 440 15.17 12.42 29.84
C ALA A 440 15.10 12.60 31.35
N ARG A 441 15.33 13.83 31.84
CA ARG A 441 15.18 14.16 33.26
C ARG A 441 13.79 13.81 33.77
N ALA A 442 12.75 14.22 33.05
CA ALA A 442 11.36 13.91 33.38
C ALA A 442 11.10 12.39 33.44
N SER A 443 11.67 11.63 32.51
CA SER A 443 11.44 10.19 32.44
C SER A 443 12.20 9.40 33.51
N ILE A 444 13.40 9.85 33.90
CA ILE A 444 14.12 9.30 35.06
C ILE A 444 13.31 9.55 36.33
N LEU A 445 12.80 10.76 36.52
CA LEU A 445 11.94 11.09 37.67
C LEU A 445 10.67 10.22 37.69
N TRP A 446 10.07 9.99 36.52
CA TRP A 446 8.92 9.10 36.39
C TRP A 446 9.26 7.66 36.78
N LEU A 447 10.38 7.10 36.28
CA LEU A 447 10.85 5.75 36.60
C LEU A 447 11.12 5.59 38.09
N MET A 448 11.80 6.56 38.70
CA MET A 448 12.06 6.58 40.14
C MET A 448 10.76 6.66 40.96
N GLY A 449 9.75 7.35 40.44
CA GLY A 449 8.44 7.44 41.08
C GLY A 449 7.66 6.13 41.00
N GLU A 450 7.67 5.45 39.85
CA GLU A 450 7.04 4.14 39.66
C GLU A 450 7.68 3.07 40.54
N TYR A 451 9.01 3.05 40.60
CA TYR A 451 9.78 2.07 41.36
C TYR A 451 10.30 2.59 42.70
N CYS A 452 9.57 3.53 43.33
CA CYS A 452 10.02 4.19 44.55
C CYS A 452 10.27 3.24 45.73
N GLU A 453 9.58 2.10 45.78
CA GLU A 453 9.78 1.03 46.76
C GLU A 453 11.16 0.36 46.64
N ARG A 454 11.76 0.35 45.43
CA ARG A 454 13.05 -0.29 45.14
C ARG A 454 14.25 0.63 45.36
N VAL A 455 14.03 1.95 45.38
CA VAL A 455 15.07 2.97 45.61
C VAL A 455 14.71 3.93 46.77
N PRO A 456 14.40 3.40 47.97
CA PRO A 456 13.83 4.19 49.07
C PRO A 456 14.78 5.26 49.63
N LYS A 457 16.11 5.09 49.47
CA LYS A 457 17.13 6.05 49.92
C LYS A 457 17.45 7.12 48.88
N ILE A 458 17.53 6.75 47.60
CA ILE A 458 18.01 7.63 46.52
C ILE A 458 16.91 8.56 46.02
N ALA A 459 15.65 8.07 45.96
CA ALA A 459 14.55 8.86 45.43
C ALA A 459 14.25 10.15 46.23
N PRO A 460 14.26 10.14 47.59
CA PRO A 460 14.16 11.37 48.38
C PRO A 460 15.31 12.36 48.15
N ASP A 461 16.53 11.88 47.93
CA ASP A 461 17.70 12.73 47.70
C ASP A 461 17.64 13.44 46.35
N VAL A 462 17.24 12.72 45.29
CA VAL A 462 17.02 13.33 43.96
C VAL A 462 15.86 14.33 44.02
N LEU A 463 14.78 14.02 44.75
CA LEU A 463 13.70 14.98 44.95
C LEU A 463 14.19 16.26 45.66
N ARG A 464 15.07 16.14 46.65
CA ARG A 464 15.66 17.30 47.34
C ARG A 464 16.52 18.15 46.41
N LYS A 465 17.27 17.54 45.50
CA LYS A 465 18.03 18.26 44.45
C LYS A 465 17.09 19.00 43.50
N MET A 466 16.06 18.32 42.99
CA MET A 466 15.07 18.92 42.09
C MET A 466 14.28 20.07 42.72
N ALA A 467 14.01 19.98 44.03
CA ALA A 467 13.35 21.08 44.74
C ALA A 467 14.19 22.37 44.76
N LYS A 468 15.53 22.27 44.74
CA LYS A 468 16.41 23.44 44.69
C LYS A 468 16.44 24.10 43.32
N THR A 469 16.37 23.31 42.25
CA THR A 469 16.42 23.82 40.86
C THR A 469 15.03 23.94 40.22
N PHE A 470 13.95 23.69 40.96
CA PHE A 470 12.58 23.54 40.43
C PHE A 470 12.11 24.70 39.53
N THR A 471 12.46 25.94 39.89
CA THR A 471 12.06 27.14 39.13
C THR A 471 12.79 27.27 37.79
N ALA A 472 13.99 26.70 37.67
CA ALA A 472 14.84 26.78 36.49
C ALA A 472 14.57 25.65 35.47
N GLU A 473 13.74 24.66 35.81
CA GLU A 473 13.47 23.49 34.97
C GLU A 473 12.26 23.70 34.07
N GLU A 474 12.13 22.90 33.01
CA GLU A 474 10.97 22.92 32.12
C GLU A 474 9.72 22.28 32.74
N ASP A 475 8.54 22.64 32.23
CA ASP A 475 7.24 22.22 32.77
C ASP A 475 7.06 20.70 32.80
N ILE A 476 7.59 19.97 31.82
CA ILE A 476 7.52 18.50 31.76
C ILE A 476 8.27 17.90 32.96
N VAL A 477 9.43 18.46 33.30
CA VAL A 477 10.25 18.02 34.45
C VAL A 477 9.55 18.39 35.75
N LYS A 478 9.07 19.64 35.88
CA LYS A 478 8.32 20.11 37.05
C LYS A 478 7.12 19.20 37.35
N LEU A 479 6.36 18.81 36.33
CA LEU A 479 5.21 17.92 36.47
C LEU A 479 5.61 16.53 36.99
N GLN A 480 6.71 15.96 36.49
CA GLN A 480 7.20 14.68 36.98
C GLN A 480 7.83 14.76 38.37
N THR A 481 8.46 15.88 38.74
CA THR A 481 8.92 16.14 40.11
C THR A 481 7.76 16.13 41.10
N VAL A 482 6.65 16.78 40.76
CA VAL A 482 5.44 16.78 41.60
C VAL A 482 4.82 15.38 41.68
N ASN A 483 4.77 14.62 40.58
CA ASN A 483 4.30 13.24 40.60
C ASN A 483 5.20 12.33 41.47
N LEU A 484 6.52 12.51 41.41
CA LEU A 484 7.48 11.79 42.25
C LEU A 484 7.25 12.13 43.74
N ALA A 485 7.10 13.41 44.07
CA ALA A 485 6.81 13.86 45.44
C ALA A 485 5.50 13.24 45.98
N ALA A 486 4.45 13.23 45.16
CA ALA A 486 3.16 12.63 45.48
C ALA A 486 3.27 11.13 45.81
N LYS A 487 3.97 10.38 44.94
CA LYS A 487 4.16 8.93 45.13
C LYS A 487 5.05 8.63 46.35
N LEU A 488 6.14 9.38 46.54
CA LEU A 488 7.03 9.23 47.70
C LEU A 488 6.35 9.61 49.01
N TYR A 489 5.43 10.56 49.03
CA TYR A 489 4.66 10.87 50.23
C TYR A 489 3.78 9.70 50.66
N LEU A 490 3.19 8.97 49.71
CA LEU A 490 2.35 7.80 49.98
C LEU A 490 3.14 6.56 50.42
N THR A 491 4.39 6.42 49.98
CA THR A 491 5.26 5.27 50.32
C THR A 491 6.19 5.55 51.50
N ASN A 492 6.71 6.77 51.64
CA ASN A 492 7.66 7.18 52.68
C ASN A 492 7.36 8.59 53.22
N SER A 493 6.22 8.71 53.92
CA SER A 493 5.72 9.98 54.49
C SER A 493 6.67 10.64 55.50
N LYS A 494 7.53 9.87 56.19
CA LYS A 494 8.44 10.38 57.22
C LYS A 494 9.55 11.27 56.66
N GLN A 495 10.02 11.02 55.44
CA GLN A 495 11.14 11.75 54.82
C GLN A 495 10.73 12.84 53.82
N THR A 496 9.45 12.94 53.45
CA THR A 496 8.97 13.80 52.32
C THR A 496 7.98 14.89 52.72
N LYS A 497 7.75 15.13 54.02
CA LYS A 497 6.74 16.07 54.54
C LYS A 497 6.92 17.55 54.16
N LEU A 498 8.06 17.97 53.59
CA LEU A 498 8.45 19.39 53.49
C LEU A 498 8.51 19.99 52.06
N LEU A 499 8.03 19.33 51.00
CA LEU A 499 8.37 19.72 49.61
C LEU A 499 7.17 19.94 48.68
N THR A 500 6.29 20.90 48.98
CA THR A 500 5.28 21.37 48.01
C THR A 500 5.24 22.90 47.93
N HIS A 501 6.11 23.50 47.13
CA HIS A 501 6.01 24.91 46.72
C HIS A 501 5.52 25.05 45.27
N TYR A 502 4.85 26.18 45.03
CA TYR A 502 3.94 26.46 43.92
C TYR A 502 4.63 26.77 42.59
N ASP A 503 4.19 26.09 41.51
CA ASP A 503 4.11 26.72 40.18
C ASP A 503 3.12 26.02 39.24
N ILE A 504 2.87 24.71 39.39
CA ILE A 504 1.78 24.01 38.68
C ILE A 504 0.49 24.07 39.52
N ARG A 505 -0.15 25.24 39.54
CA ARG A 505 -1.21 25.61 40.51
C ARG A 505 -2.33 24.57 40.64
N ASP A 506 -2.91 24.11 39.52
CA ASP A 506 -4.10 23.26 39.57
C ASP A 506 -3.76 21.79 39.84
N ARG A 507 -2.67 21.28 39.24
CA ARG A 507 -2.21 19.91 39.49
C ARG A 507 -1.73 19.73 40.93
N THR A 508 -0.99 20.69 41.47
CA THR A 508 -0.52 20.65 42.87
C THR A 508 -1.67 20.79 43.86
N ARG A 509 -2.69 21.61 43.57
CA ARG A 509 -3.93 21.67 44.39
C ARG A 509 -4.69 20.36 44.35
N PHE A 510 -4.86 19.76 43.17
CA PHE A 510 -5.51 18.46 43.03
C PHE A 510 -4.79 17.36 43.80
N ILE A 511 -3.46 17.24 43.63
CA ILE A 511 -2.63 16.25 44.32
C ILE A 511 -2.63 16.51 45.83
N ARG A 512 -2.53 17.76 46.27
CA ARG A 512 -2.60 18.13 47.69
C ARG A 512 -3.95 17.76 48.31
N GLN A 513 -5.06 18.01 47.63
CA GLN A 513 -6.40 17.64 48.11
C GLN A 513 -6.60 16.11 48.17
N LEU A 514 -5.92 15.38 47.27
CA LEU A 514 -5.98 13.93 47.20
C LEU A 514 -5.11 13.25 48.28
N ILE A 515 -3.99 13.85 48.68
CA ILE A 515 -2.97 13.25 49.55
C ILE A 515 -2.95 13.82 50.97
N VAL A 516 -3.15 15.13 51.14
CA VAL A 516 -3.08 15.80 52.45
C VAL A 516 -4.45 15.71 53.13
N PRO A 517 -4.54 15.11 54.33
CA PRO A 517 -5.77 15.10 55.10
C PRO A 517 -6.16 16.54 55.46
N ASN A 518 -7.39 16.92 55.19
CA ASN A 518 -8.00 18.18 55.62
C ASN A 518 -9.33 17.81 56.30
N GLU A 519 -9.87 18.64 57.19
CA GLU A 519 -11.15 18.37 57.89
C GLU A 519 -12.34 18.11 56.95
N LYS A 520 -12.19 18.45 55.66
CA LYS A 520 -13.09 18.14 54.53
C LYS A 520 -12.43 17.21 53.49
N SER A 521 -11.73 16.16 53.91
CA SER A 521 -11.13 15.21 52.97
C SER A 521 -12.22 14.49 52.17
N GLY A 522 -12.26 14.74 50.85
CA GLY A 522 -13.21 14.11 49.95
C GLY A 522 -13.02 12.58 49.87
N ALA A 523 -14.05 11.86 49.45
CA ALA A 523 -14.07 10.39 49.33
C ALA A 523 -12.88 9.81 48.52
N LEU A 524 -12.25 10.62 47.66
CA LEU A 524 -11.12 10.26 46.81
C LEU A 524 -9.80 10.02 47.55
N ASN A 525 -9.59 10.56 48.76
CA ASN A 525 -8.36 10.33 49.54
C ASN A 525 -8.19 8.83 49.88
N LYS A 526 -9.30 8.13 50.18
CA LYS A 526 -9.31 6.66 50.39
C LYS A 526 -8.75 5.87 49.20
N TYR A 527 -8.88 6.43 47.99
CA TYR A 527 -8.41 5.81 46.75
C TYR A 527 -7.08 6.39 46.26
N ALA A 528 -6.45 7.34 46.96
CA ALA A 528 -5.24 8.02 46.53
C ALA A 528 -4.10 7.05 46.18
N ARG A 529 -3.90 6.02 47.02
CA ARG A 529 -2.93 4.95 46.77
C ARG A 529 -3.24 4.17 45.49
N ARG A 530 -4.51 3.83 45.26
CA ARG A 530 -4.94 3.10 44.06
C ARG A 530 -4.85 3.95 42.79
N ILE A 531 -5.12 5.24 42.88
CA ILE A 531 -5.10 6.16 41.74
C ILE A 531 -3.67 6.51 41.32
N LEU A 532 -2.79 6.82 42.28
CA LEU A 532 -1.43 7.29 42.00
C LEU A 532 -0.41 6.16 41.80
N LEU A 533 -0.64 4.97 42.36
CA LEU A 533 0.20 3.77 42.17
C LEU A 533 -0.45 2.74 41.24
N ALA A 534 -1.46 3.13 40.46
CA ALA A 534 -2.02 2.25 39.44
C ALA A 534 -0.93 1.83 38.44
N PRO A 535 -0.81 0.53 38.12
CA PRO A 535 0.16 0.08 37.12
C PRO A 535 -0.19 0.69 35.77
N LYS A 536 0.81 1.30 35.12
CA LYS A 536 0.64 1.89 33.79
C LYS A 536 1.05 0.87 32.72
N PRO A 537 0.22 0.66 31.67
CA PRO A 537 0.56 -0.27 30.61
C PRO A 537 1.87 0.15 29.91
N ALA A 538 2.65 -0.83 29.49
CA ALA A 538 3.93 -0.60 28.82
C ALA A 538 3.69 -0.18 27.34
N PRO A 539 4.33 0.89 26.85
CA PRO A 539 4.13 1.37 25.47
C PRO A 539 4.56 0.32 24.44
N VAL A 540 3.74 -0.03 23.46
CA VAL A 540 4.06 -1.15 22.55
C VAL A 540 5.04 -0.70 21.45
N LEU A 541 6.20 -1.38 21.34
CA LEU A 541 7.18 -1.16 20.28
C LEU A 541 6.84 -2.08 19.10
N GLU A 542 5.92 -1.63 18.26
CA GLU A 542 5.58 -2.36 17.03
C GLU A 542 6.42 -1.88 15.85
N SER A 543 6.69 -2.81 14.94
CA SER A 543 7.28 -2.47 13.66
C SER A 543 6.35 -1.55 12.87
N ALA A 544 6.91 -0.55 12.19
CA ALA A 544 6.19 0.26 11.19
C ALA A 544 5.70 -0.57 9.98
N PHE A 545 6.13 -1.84 9.87
CA PHE A 545 5.74 -2.79 8.83
C PHE A 545 4.73 -3.81 9.31
N LYS A 546 4.22 -3.69 10.54
CA LYS A 546 3.10 -4.48 11.03
C LYS A 546 1.86 -4.24 10.13
N ASP A 547 1.06 -5.28 9.94
CA ASP A 547 -0.20 -5.28 9.15
C ASP A 547 -0.06 -5.11 7.63
N ARG A 548 1.15 -5.01 7.08
CA ARG A 548 1.38 -4.95 5.63
C ARG A 548 1.10 -6.28 4.91
N ASP A 549 1.07 -7.37 5.65
CA ASP A 549 0.74 -8.71 5.16
C ASP A 549 -0.68 -8.86 4.63
N ARG A 550 -1.59 -7.95 5.00
CA ARG A 550 -2.96 -7.88 4.46
C ARG A 550 -3.00 -7.56 2.98
N TYR A 551 -1.94 -6.95 2.45
CA TYR A 551 -1.86 -6.59 1.04
C TYR A 551 -1.01 -7.58 0.26
N GLN A 552 -1.39 -7.82 -0.98
CA GLN A 552 -0.62 -8.63 -1.90
C GLN A 552 0.77 -7.99 -2.08
N LEU A 553 1.80 -8.76 -1.75
CA LEU A 553 3.21 -8.41 -1.89
C LEU A 553 3.51 -7.77 -3.26
N GLY A 554 4.27 -6.67 -3.30
CA GLY A 554 4.68 -6.02 -4.55
C GLY A 554 3.65 -5.08 -5.19
N THR A 555 2.45 -4.96 -4.62
CA THR A 555 1.44 -3.98 -5.07
C THR A 555 1.69 -2.60 -4.48
N LEU A 556 1.08 -1.58 -5.09
CA LEU A 556 1.14 -0.21 -4.57
C LEU A 556 0.55 -0.12 -3.14
N SER A 557 -0.55 -0.85 -2.90
CA SER A 557 -1.20 -0.90 -1.58
C SER A 557 -0.28 -1.46 -0.51
N HIS A 558 0.52 -2.48 -0.85
CA HIS A 558 1.54 -3.05 0.04
C HIS A 558 2.66 -2.03 0.35
N SER A 559 3.15 -1.30 -0.65
CA SER A 559 4.16 -0.25 -0.46
C SER A 559 3.66 0.92 0.40
N LEU A 560 2.41 1.34 0.21
CA LEU A 560 1.78 2.45 0.93
C LEU A 560 1.13 2.05 2.26
N ASN A 561 1.01 0.75 2.53
CA ASN A 561 0.25 0.19 3.65
C ASN A 561 -1.21 0.70 3.75
N THR A 562 -1.82 0.96 2.60
CA THR A 562 -3.19 1.50 2.47
C THR A 562 -3.83 0.97 1.19
N LYS A 563 -5.15 0.76 1.18
CA LYS A 563 -5.86 0.30 -0.01
C LYS A 563 -5.87 1.40 -1.08
N ALA A 564 -5.07 1.22 -2.14
CA ALA A 564 -5.05 2.11 -3.29
C ALA A 564 -6.29 1.90 -4.17
N THR A 565 -6.68 2.93 -4.93
CA THR A 565 -7.78 2.85 -5.90
C THR A 565 -7.52 1.73 -6.92
N GLY A 566 -8.52 0.87 -7.14
CA GLY A 566 -8.40 -0.28 -8.04
C GLY A 566 -7.62 -1.46 -7.47
N TYR A 567 -7.28 -1.47 -6.18
CA TYR A 567 -6.67 -2.63 -5.54
C TYR A 567 -7.69 -3.77 -5.38
N LEU A 568 -7.36 -4.91 -6.00
CA LEU A 568 -8.11 -6.16 -5.89
C LEU A 568 -7.36 -7.11 -4.95
N GLU A 569 -8.05 -7.58 -3.94
CA GLU A 569 -7.51 -8.57 -2.99
C GLU A 569 -7.38 -9.93 -3.66
N LEU A 570 -6.35 -10.69 -3.28
CA LEU A 570 -6.23 -12.07 -3.72
C LEU A 570 -7.33 -12.90 -3.06
N SER A 571 -8.20 -13.48 -3.88
CA SER A 571 -9.24 -14.41 -3.43
C SER A 571 -8.66 -15.53 -2.57
N ASP A 572 -9.43 -16.04 -1.62
CA ASP A 572 -9.08 -17.20 -0.83
C ASP A 572 -9.05 -18.49 -1.66
N TRP A 573 -8.32 -19.48 -1.17
CA TRP A 573 -8.22 -20.78 -1.83
C TRP A 573 -9.59 -21.47 -1.85
N PRO A 574 -10.01 -22.07 -2.99
CA PRO A 574 -11.21 -22.89 -3.04
C PRO A 574 -11.08 -24.12 -2.13
N ALA A 575 -12.20 -24.53 -1.52
CA ALA A 575 -12.25 -25.74 -0.71
C ALA A 575 -12.05 -27.03 -1.55
N VAL A 576 -12.67 -27.04 -2.74
CA VAL A 576 -12.61 -28.11 -3.75
C VAL A 576 -12.18 -27.49 -5.08
N ALA A 577 -11.17 -28.07 -5.73
CA ALA A 577 -10.75 -27.61 -7.05
C ALA A 577 -11.76 -28.05 -8.12
N PRO A 578 -12.08 -27.21 -9.12
CA PRO A 578 -12.84 -27.64 -10.28
C PRO A 578 -12.09 -28.72 -11.07
N ASP A 579 -12.84 -29.54 -11.81
CA ASP A 579 -12.32 -30.69 -12.54
C ASP A 579 -11.15 -30.30 -13.48
N GLN A 580 -10.12 -31.14 -13.52
CA GLN A 580 -8.94 -30.96 -14.36
C GLN A 580 -9.29 -30.99 -15.86
N SER A 581 -10.38 -31.66 -16.23
CA SER A 581 -10.89 -31.72 -17.60
C SER A 581 -11.18 -30.36 -18.21
N VAL A 582 -11.50 -29.34 -17.39
CA VAL A 582 -11.80 -27.97 -17.86
C VAL A 582 -10.58 -27.33 -18.55
N ARG A 583 -9.36 -27.80 -18.26
CA ARG A 583 -8.11 -27.35 -18.91
C ARG A 583 -7.67 -28.25 -20.06
N ASN A 584 -8.26 -29.44 -20.19
CA ASN A 584 -8.00 -30.40 -21.27
C ASN A 584 -8.83 -30.02 -22.50
N VAL A 585 -8.33 -29.08 -23.30
CA VAL A 585 -8.90 -28.80 -24.63
C VAL A 585 -8.07 -29.54 -25.66
N GLU A 586 -8.71 -30.40 -26.45
CA GLU A 586 -8.10 -31.08 -27.59
C GLU A 586 -7.35 -30.06 -28.46
N VAL A 587 -6.06 -30.28 -28.64
CA VAL A 587 -5.25 -29.47 -29.54
C VAL A 587 -5.72 -29.81 -30.94
N ILE A 588 -6.50 -28.91 -31.56
CA ILE A 588 -6.77 -29.00 -33.00
C ILE A 588 -5.41 -29.02 -33.70
N GLU A 589 -5.10 -30.15 -34.35
CA GLU A 589 -3.87 -30.33 -35.11
C GLU A 589 -3.67 -29.15 -36.07
N PRO A 590 -2.46 -28.61 -36.20
CA PRO A 590 -2.21 -27.61 -37.24
C PRO A 590 -2.48 -28.26 -38.60
N VAL A 591 -3.44 -27.68 -39.34
CA VAL A 591 -3.68 -27.99 -40.75
C VAL A 591 -2.33 -28.03 -41.47
N GLN A 592 -2.02 -29.23 -41.96
CA GLN A 592 -0.79 -29.55 -42.65
C GLN A 592 -0.72 -28.72 -43.94
N GLU A 593 0.18 -27.74 -43.97
CA GLU A 593 0.50 -27.02 -45.21
C GLU A 593 1.00 -28.04 -46.24
N TRP A 594 0.35 -28.06 -47.40
CA TRP A 594 0.73 -28.87 -48.55
C TRP A 594 2.12 -28.44 -49.03
N ALA A 595 3.14 -29.25 -48.73
CA ALA A 595 4.43 -29.17 -49.40
C ALA A 595 4.53 -30.30 -50.46
N PRO A 596 4.98 -30.04 -51.70
CA PRO A 596 5.06 -31.06 -52.73
C PRO A 596 6.16 -32.09 -52.46
N LEU A 597 5.86 -33.35 -52.82
CA LEU A 597 6.70 -34.54 -52.74
C LEU A 597 8.06 -34.40 -53.43
N VAL A 598 9.15 -34.80 -52.75
CA VAL A 598 10.29 -35.53 -53.37
C VAL A 598 10.95 -36.48 -52.34
N GLY A 599 11.07 -37.76 -52.71
CA GLY A 599 12.27 -38.55 -52.40
C GLY A 599 12.30 -39.45 -51.15
N LYS A 600 12.02 -40.74 -51.35
CA LYS A 600 12.28 -41.87 -50.42
C LYS A 600 13.75 -41.93 -49.98
N THR A 601 14.03 -42.30 -48.71
CA THR A 601 14.78 -43.53 -48.34
C THR A 601 15.01 -43.70 -46.81
N LYS A 602 14.71 -44.94 -46.36
CA LYS A 602 15.29 -45.79 -45.29
C LYS A 602 15.59 -45.26 -43.85
N LYS A 603 14.97 -45.97 -42.89
CA LYS A 603 15.35 -46.07 -41.45
C LYS A 603 16.76 -46.67 -41.26
N PRO A 604 17.39 -46.42 -40.10
CA PRO A 604 17.65 -47.54 -39.18
C PRO A 604 17.31 -47.26 -37.70
N LYS A 605 17.21 -48.37 -36.94
CA LYS A 605 16.99 -48.52 -35.49
C LYS A 605 18.32 -48.59 -34.72
N SER A 606 18.24 -48.37 -33.39
CA SER A 606 19.00 -49.00 -32.27
C SER A 606 20.53 -48.84 -32.26
N ASP A 607 21.27 -48.66 -31.17
CA ASP A 607 21.07 -48.95 -29.75
C ASP A 607 22.04 -48.14 -28.87
N LYS A 608 21.79 -48.13 -27.56
CA LYS A 608 22.64 -47.63 -26.47
C LYS A 608 23.88 -48.53 -26.27
N PHE A 609 25.04 -47.95 -25.89
CA PHE A 609 25.94 -48.55 -24.88
C PHE A 609 27.00 -47.56 -24.32
N TYR A 610 27.28 -47.70 -23.02
CA TYR A 610 28.23 -47.04 -22.08
C TYR A 610 29.73 -47.26 -22.48
N SER A 611 30.80 -46.66 -21.92
CA SER A 611 31.16 -45.81 -20.75
C SER A 611 32.58 -45.23 -21.01
N ASP A 612 32.97 -44.18 -20.25
CA ASP A 612 34.31 -43.89 -19.68
C ASP A 612 35.56 -43.79 -20.60
N ASP A 613 36.58 -42.98 -20.38
CA ASP A 613 37.03 -42.21 -19.20
C ASP A 613 38.18 -41.26 -19.65
N GLU A 614 38.53 -40.35 -18.73
CA GLU A 614 39.88 -39.76 -18.51
C GLU A 614 40.39 -38.55 -19.33
N GLU A 615 41.04 -37.69 -18.55
CA GLU A 615 41.51 -36.33 -18.79
C GLU A 615 42.87 -36.26 -19.52
N GLU A 616 43.17 -35.15 -20.19
CA GLU A 616 44.31 -34.26 -19.84
C GLU A 616 44.66 -33.25 -20.96
N LYS A 617 45.12 -32.08 -20.47
CA LYS A 617 46.08 -31.11 -21.06
C LYS A 617 45.55 -29.84 -21.74
N GLU A 618 45.77 -28.78 -20.98
CA GLU A 618 46.04 -27.39 -21.35
C GLU A 618 47.18 -27.27 -22.38
N GLU A 619 47.12 -26.26 -23.25
CA GLU A 619 48.18 -25.24 -23.34
C GLU A 619 47.79 -24.07 -24.27
N GLU A 620 48.31 -22.91 -23.89
CA GLU A 620 48.15 -21.57 -24.45
C GLU A 620 48.77 -21.39 -25.85
N ARG A 621 48.33 -20.39 -26.62
CA ARG A 621 49.15 -19.19 -26.92
C ARG A 621 48.56 -18.20 -27.96
N SER A 622 48.57 -16.94 -27.51
CA SER A 622 49.01 -15.70 -28.17
C SER A 622 48.65 -15.36 -29.62
N LYS A 623 48.03 -14.18 -29.76
CA LYS A 623 47.86 -13.38 -30.98
C LYS A 623 49.02 -12.40 -31.18
N SER A 624 49.50 -12.29 -32.42
CA SER A 624 50.06 -11.11 -33.10
C SER A 624 49.54 -11.18 -34.55
N SER A 625 49.39 -10.14 -35.36
CA SER A 625 50.08 -8.85 -35.51
C SER A 625 49.20 -7.86 -36.30
N GLY A 626 49.47 -6.55 -36.16
CA GLY A 626 48.97 -5.46 -37.03
C GLY A 626 49.54 -5.54 -38.46
N SER A 627 49.29 -4.61 -39.39
CA SER A 627 48.94 -3.18 -39.26
C SER A 627 48.61 -2.55 -40.64
N GLU A 628 47.86 -1.43 -40.59
CA GLU A 628 47.93 -0.18 -41.43
C GLU A 628 47.57 -0.26 -42.94
N ASP A 629 46.86 0.68 -43.61
CA ASP A 629 46.75 2.15 -43.48
C ASP A 629 45.48 2.72 -44.21
N SER A 630 44.67 3.59 -43.59
CA SER A 630 44.47 5.07 -43.75
C SER A 630 43.97 5.60 -45.13
N SER A 631 42.80 6.27 -45.22
CA SER A 631 42.69 7.74 -45.06
C SER A 631 41.23 8.32 -45.09
N SER A 632 41.04 9.30 -44.19
CA SER A 632 40.13 10.47 -44.08
C SER A 632 38.75 10.57 -44.77
N SER A 633 37.72 10.85 -43.95
CA SER A 633 36.86 12.04 -44.16
C SER A 633 36.28 12.57 -42.83
N SER A 634 36.04 13.87 -42.83
CA SER A 634 35.94 14.79 -41.70
C SER A 634 34.58 14.84 -40.99
N SER A 635 34.66 15.33 -39.76
CA SER A 635 33.60 15.63 -38.80
C SER A 635 32.54 16.63 -39.31
N SER A 636 31.27 16.36 -39.00
CA SER A 636 30.34 17.40 -38.55
C SER A 636 29.57 16.88 -37.33
N SER A 637 29.82 17.53 -36.20
CA SER A 637 29.14 17.32 -34.94
C SER A 637 27.86 18.14 -34.87
N SER A 638 26.97 17.72 -33.97
CA SER A 638 25.92 18.55 -33.34
C SER A 638 24.54 18.52 -34.00
N SER A 639 23.82 17.38 -33.89
CA SER A 639 22.33 17.35 -34.00
C SER A 639 21.64 16.14 -33.34
N ASP A 640 22.35 15.11 -32.87
CA ASP A 640 21.71 13.82 -32.53
C ASP A 640 21.22 13.69 -31.08
N GLY A 641 21.68 14.56 -30.17
CA GLY A 641 21.26 14.52 -28.76
C GLY A 641 19.82 14.99 -28.51
N LEU A 642 19.29 15.88 -29.37
CA LEU A 642 17.91 16.39 -29.26
C LEU A 642 16.88 15.41 -29.82
N PHE A 643 17.27 14.58 -30.80
CA PHE A 643 16.36 13.65 -31.46
C PHE A 643 16.01 12.44 -30.57
N LEU A 644 16.99 11.91 -29.81
CA LEU A 644 16.71 10.87 -28.80
C LEU A 644 15.92 11.42 -27.62
N SER A 645 16.19 12.65 -27.15
CA SER A 645 15.45 13.26 -26.04
C SER A 645 13.97 13.51 -26.40
N LEU A 646 13.69 13.93 -27.64
CA LEU A 646 12.33 14.16 -28.12
C LEU A 646 11.58 12.84 -28.38
N CYS A 647 12.24 11.82 -28.94
CA CYS A 647 11.66 10.49 -29.10
C CYS A 647 11.36 9.82 -27.75
N LEU A 648 12.24 9.96 -26.75
CA LEU A 648 12.02 9.44 -25.41
C LEU A 648 10.88 10.18 -24.70
N LYS A 649 10.79 11.51 -24.86
CA LYS A 649 9.67 12.32 -24.33
C LYS A 649 8.34 12.01 -25.01
N VAL A 650 8.32 11.71 -26.30
CA VAL A 650 7.10 11.31 -27.04
C VAL A 650 6.69 9.87 -26.70
N TYR A 651 7.63 8.98 -26.42
CA TYR A 651 7.35 7.64 -25.88
C TYR A 651 6.81 7.71 -24.44
N LEU A 652 7.42 8.56 -23.58
CA LEU A 652 6.95 8.84 -22.23
C LEU A 652 5.57 9.52 -22.24
N LEU A 653 5.29 10.44 -23.17
CA LEU A 653 3.96 11.04 -23.32
C LEU A 653 2.90 9.99 -23.73
N ASN A 654 3.27 9.06 -24.63
CA ASN A 654 2.38 7.96 -25.04
C ASN A 654 2.13 6.94 -23.92
N LEU A 655 3.11 6.67 -23.05
CA LEU A 655 2.89 5.85 -21.84
C LEU A 655 2.08 6.61 -20.77
N CYS A 656 2.29 7.92 -20.61
CA CYS A 656 1.52 8.75 -19.66
C CYS A 656 0.05 8.91 -20.10
N LEU A 657 -0.22 8.96 -21.41
CA LEU A 657 -1.57 9.04 -21.97
C LEU A 657 -2.37 7.72 -21.85
N LEU A 658 -1.70 6.59 -21.62
CA LEU A 658 -2.36 5.27 -21.46
C LEU A 658 -2.81 4.98 -20.01
N ARG A 659 -2.47 5.85 -19.04
CA ARG A 659 -3.03 5.82 -17.67
C ARG A 659 -3.20 7.25 -17.15
N PHE A 660 -4.18 7.98 -17.68
CA PHE A 660 -4.73 9.14 -16.96
C PHE A 660 -5.75 8.64 -15.95
N ILE A 661 -5.28 8.33 -14.74
CA ILE A 661 -6.06 8.57 -13.54
C ILE A 661 -6.24 10.10 -13.46
N PRO A 662 -7.45 10.63 -13.25
CA PRO A 662 -7.63 12.07 -13.10
C PRO A 662 -6.87 12.52 -11.84
N VAL A 663 -5.71 13.15 -12.03
CA VAL A 663 -5.07 13.93 -10.98
C VAL A 663 -5.85 15.23 -10.88
N PHE A 664 -6.94 15.19 -10.11
CA PHE A 664 -7.48 16.41 -9.53
C PHE A 664 -6.37 17.03 -8.66
N PRO A 665 -6.16 18.36 -8.70
CA PRO A 665 -5.39 19.05 -7.67
C PRO A 665 -6.26 19.07 -6.40
N MET A 666 -6.41 17.93 -5.75
CA MET A 666 -6.97 17.86 -4.42
C MET A 666 -5.80 18.09 -3.48
N SER A 667 -5.73 19.27 -2.87
CA SER A 667 -4.92 19.49 -1.67
C SER A 667 -5.46 18.54 -0.61
N LEU A 668 -4.94 17.31 -0.60
CA LEU A 668 -5.29 16.29 0.36
C LEU A 668 -4.69 16.72 1.70
N GLN A 669 -5.46 17.49 2.45
CA GLN A 669 -5.21 17.66 3.86
C GLN A 669 -5.50 16.30 4.49
N VAL A 670 -4.45 15.48 4.63
CA VAL A 670 -4.50 14.19 5.32
C VAL A 670 -4.83 14.46 6.77
N THR A 671 -6.12 14.56 7.08
CA THR A 671 -6.60 14.47 8.46
C THR A 671 -6.58 12.99 8.80
N THR A 672 -5.57 12.59 9.58
CA THR A 672 -5.53 11.24 10.14
C THR A 672 -6.80 11.00 10.93
N PRO A 673 -7.55 9.90 10.70
CA PRO A 673 -8.66 9.55 11.55
C PRO A 673 -8.13 9.39 12.99
N SER A 674 -8.65 10.18 13.93
CA SER A 674 -8.40 9.92 15.33
C SER A 674 -9.08 8.60 15.68
N PHE A 675 -8.30 7.52 15.76
CA PHE A 675 -8.79 6.18 16.09
C PHE A 675 -9.27 6.19 17.55
N GLY A 676 -10.56 6.48 17.74
CA GLY A 676 -11.28 6.27 18.99
C GLY A 676 -12.20 5.06 18.84
N PRO A 677 -12.52 4.34 19.94
CA PRO A 677 -13.51 3.27 19.87
C PRO A 677 -14.85 3.84 19.38
N VAL A 678 -15.30 3.36 18.21
CA VAL A 678 -16.58 3.74 17.62
C VAL A 678 -17.69 3.10 18.45
N LYS A 679 -18.37 3.91 19.27
CA LYS A 679 -19.55 3.46 19.99
C LYS A 679 -20.74 3.50 19.05
N THR A 680 -21.34 2.33 18.81
CA THR A 680 -22.58 2.19 18.05
C THR A 680 -23.78 2.29 18.98
N TYR A 681 -24.78 3.06 18.56
CA TYR A 681 -26.05 3.26 19.25
C TYR A 681 -27.18 2.67 18.40
N GLU A 682 -28.19 2.12 19.05
CA GLU A 682 -29.38 1.62 18.36
C GLU A 682 -30.35 2.76 18.07
N LEU A 683 -30.80 2.87 16.81
CA LEU A 683 -31.74 3.89 16.35
C LEU A 683 -33.15 3.33 16.17
N LEU A 684 -33.26 2.11 15.65
CA LEU A 684 -34.51 1.39 15.42
C LEU A 684 -34.27 -0.11 15.59
N HIS A 685 -35.03 -0.76 16.45
CA HIS A 685 -34.95 -2.20 16.67
C HIS A 685 -35.81 -2.95 15.63
N HIS A 686 -35.38 -4.14 15.20
CA HIS A 686 -36.06 -4.92 14.15
C HIS A 686 -37.54 -5.23 14.47
N MET A 687 -37.87 -5.49 15.75
CA MET A 687 -39.26 -5.73 16.18
C MET A 687 -40.16 -4.49 16.03
N THR A 688 -39.61 -3.30 16.28
CA THR A 688 -40.35 -2.02 16.16
C THR A 688 -40.36 -1.49 14.74
N GLY A 689 -39.33 -1.82 13.95
CA GLY A 689 -39.19 -1.43 12.56
C GLY A 689 -39.80 -2.40 11.56
N LYS A 690 -40.62 -3.36 12.02
CA LYS A 690 -41.29 -4.39 11.20
C LYS A 690 -40.33 -5.06 10.19
N GLY A 691 -39.12 -5.40 10.64
CA GLY A 691 -38.07 -5.98 9.80
C GLY A 691 -36.91 -5.04 9.47
N LEU A 692 -37.11 -3.73 9.45
CA LEU A 692 -36.01 -2.76 9.33
C LEU A 692 -35.37 -2.53 10.70
N SER A 693 -34.05 -2.70 10.79
CA SER A 693 -33.28 -2.26 11.96
C SER A 693 -32.25 -1.20 11.56
N ALA A 694 -32.03 -0.23 12.45
CA ALA A 694 -31.11 0.87 12.22
C ALA A 694 -30.20 1.07 13.44
N LYS A 695 -28.90 1.18 13.19
CA LYS A 695 -27.88 1.54 14.20
C LYS A 695 -27.10 2.74 13.69
N TYR A 696 -26.58 3.57 14.58
CA TYR A 696 -25.78 4.73 14.17
C TYR A 696 -24.52 4.89 15.01
N HIS A 697 -23.52 5.58 14.45
CA HIS A 697 -22.36 6.03 15.20
C HIS A 697 -21.82 7.35 14.65
N PHE A 698 -21.14 8.11 15.51
CA PHE A 698 -20.45 9.33 15.12
C PHE A 698 -19.10 8.95 14.51
N SER A 699 -18.85 9.32 13.25
CA SER A 699 -17.62 8.93 12.55
C SER A 699 -16.41 9.78 12.95
N ARG A 700 -16.65 10.96 13.55
CA ARG A 700 -15.65 11.99 13.89
C ARG A 700 -14.79 12.42 12.69
N GLN A 701 -15.24 12.11 11.48
CA GLN A 701 -14.67 12.60 10.24
C GLN A 701 -15.26 13.98 9.94
N PRO A 702 -14.49 14.86 9.27
CA PRO A 702 -15.05 16.09 8.72
C PRO A 702 -16.27 15.75 7.86
N CYS A 703 -17.40 16.42 8.10
CA CYS A 703 -18.59 16.20 7.30
C CYS A 703 -18.35 16.70 5.87
N LEU A 704 -18.61 15.83 4.88
CA LEU A 704 -18.39 16.12 3.45
C LEU A 704 -19.31 17.22 2.92
N TYR A 705 -20.46 17.46 3.58
CA TYR A 705 -21.46 18.42 3.14
C TYR A 705 -21.13 19.84 3.60
N GLN A 706 -20.87 20.05 4.89
CA GLN A 706 -20.51 21.35 5.47
C GLN A 706 -19.59 21.18 6.69
N PRO A 707 -18.58 22.06 6.89
CA PRO A 707 -17.66 21.98 8.05
C PRO A 707 -18.34 22.15 9.42
N SER A 708 -19.51 22.79 9.46
CA SER A 708 -20.31 23.00 10.67
C SER A 708 -21.15 21.79 11.08
N MET A 709 -21.30 20.80 10.21
CA MET A 709 -22.13 19.62 10.46
C MET A 709 -21.32 18.48 11.07
N VAL A 710 -21.99 17.70 11.93
CA VAL A 710 -21.44 16.46 12.49
C VAL A 710 -21.80 15.30 11.56
N ALA A 711 -20.79 14.55 11.13
CA ALA A 711 -20.98 13.35 10.31
C ALA A 711 -21.43 12.16 11.17
N VAL A 712 -22.59 11.61 10.83
CA VAL A 712 -23.17 10.43 11.46
C VAL A 712 -23.32 9.33 10.42
N GLN A 713 -22.83 8.14 10.70
CA GLN A 713 -23.04 6.95 9.87
C GLN A 713 -24.19 6.14 10.46
N VAL A 714 -25.14 5.77 9.61
CA VAL A 714 -26.30 4.94 9.94
C VAL A 714 -26.20 3.63 9.17
N ILE A 715 -26.30 2.52 9.88
CA ILE A 715 -26.28 1.15 9.35
C ILE A 715 -27.71 0.64 9.39
N LEU A 716 -28.28 0.42 8.21
CA LEU A 716 -29.62 -0.11 8.00
C LEU A 716 -29.50 -1.59 7.66
N THR A 717 -30.23 -2.46 8.36
CA THR A 717 -30.21 -3.91 8.14
C THR A 717 -31.63 -4.41 7.97
N ASN A 718 -31.85 -5.18 6.90
CA ASN A 718 -33.12 -5.86 6.67
C ASN A 718 -33.11 -7.23 7.39
N SER A 719 -33.97 -7.40 8.36
CA SER A 719 -34.19 -8.63 9.12
C SER A 719 -35.56 -9.25 8.84
N SER A 720 -36.20 -8.89 7.73
CA SER A 720 -37.43 -9.51 7.24
C SER A 720 -37.16 -10.55 6.15
N ASP A 721 -38.17 -11.36 5.84
CA ASP A 721 -38.13 -12.41 4.80
C ASP A 721 -38.37 -11.85 3.38
N HIS A 722 -38.53 -10.53 3.22
CA HIS A 722 -38.85 -9.86 1.95
C HIS A 722 -37.96 -8.62 1.74
N SER A 723 -37.80 -8.19 0.49
CA SER A 723 -37.00 -7.00 0.16
C SER A 723 -37.72 -5.72 0.59
N LEU A 724 -37.02 -4.84 1.31
CA LEU A 724 -37.52 -3.50 1.67
C LEU A 724 -37.17 -2.49 0.56
N GLU A 725 -38.16 -1.74 0.09
CA GLU A 725 -38.01 -0.78 -1.00
C GLU A 725 -38.12 0.68 -0.50
N GLU A 726 -37.47 1.59 -1.23
CA GLU A 726 -37.54 3.06 -1.05
C GLU A 726 -37.23 3.56 0.37
N ILE A 727 -36.10 3.14 0.95
CA ILE A 727 -35.70 3.60 2.29
C ILE A 727 -35.15 5.02 2.22
N HIS A 728 -35.80 5.97 2.88
CA HIS A 728 -35.42 7.38 2.90
C HIS A 728 -35.76 8.07 4.23
N ILE A 729 -35.33 9.32 4.40
CA ILE A 729 -35.70 10.15 5.55
C ILE A 729 -36.93 10.99 5.19
N GLY A 730 -38.01 10.83 5.95
CA GLY A 730 -39.28 11.56 5.80
C GLY A 730 -39.36 12.85 6.61
N ASP A 731 -40.53 13.09 7.22
CA ASP A 731 -40.85 14.35 7.90
C ASP A 731 -39.90 14.67 9.06
N ARG A 732 -39.64 15.98 9.23
CA ARG A 732 -38.70 16.56 10.19
C ARG A 732 -39.45 17.54 11.10
N SER A 733 -39.31 17.42 12.42
CA SER A 733 -40.04 18.26 13.39
C SER A 733 -39.10 18.94 14.40
N PRO A 734 -39.31 20.22 14.75
CA PRO A 734 -39.35 21.41 13.91
C PRO A 734 -38.01 22.20 13.90
N ALA A 735 -37.73 22.84 12.76
CA ALA A 735 -37.02 24.11 12.49
C ALA A 735 -35.65 24.51 13.11
N SER A 736 -35.06 23.86 14.13
CA SER A 736 -33.77 24.35 14.70
C SER A 736 -32.51 23.64 14.20
N LEU A 737 -32.61 22.44 13.64
CA LEU A 737 -31.45 21.61 13.26
C LEU A 737 -31.49 21.27 11.77
N ASN A 738 -30.41 21.59 11.05
CA ASN A 738 -30.28 21.26 9.63
C ASN A 738 -29.75 19.82 9.48
N ILE A 739 -30.57 18.94 8.91
CA ILE A 739 -30.20 17.55 8.63
C ILE A 739 -30.00 17.37 7.12
N HIS A 740 -28.78 17.02 6.72
CA HIS A 740 -28.47 16.54 5.39
C HIS A 740 -28.72 15.02 5.31
N CYS A 741 -29.73 14.64 4.53
CA CYS A 741 -30.16 13.26 4.38
C CYS A 741 -29.22 12.45 3.48
N PHE A 742 -29.26 11.13 3.61
CA PHE A 742 -28.63 10.22 2.66
C PHE A 742 -29.56 9.99 1.44
N ASN A 743 -29.00 9.48 0.34
CA ASN A 743 -29.76 9.18 -0.88
C ASN A 743 -30.74 8.01 -0.63
N THR A 744 -31.94 8.08 -1.20
CA THR A 744 -32.93 6.99 -1.12
C THR A 744 -32.32 5.66 -1.55
N ILE A 745 -32.47 4.63 -0.72
CA ILE A 745 -32.06 3.27 -1.03
C ILE A 745 -33.23 2.62 -1.77
N GLU A 746 -33.03 2.32 -3.06
CA GLU A 746 -34.09 1.79 -3.91
C GLU A 746 -34.60 0.43 -3.42
N ARG A 747 -33.68 -0.46 -3.01
CA ARG A 747 -34.00 -1.83 -2.57
C ARG A 747 -32.94 -2.40 -1.63
N LEU A 748 -33.38 -3.06 -0.56
CA LEU A 748 -32.54 -3.76 0.43
C LEU A 748 -33.02 -5.20 0.59
N GLU A 749 -32.20 -6.17 0.15
CA GLU A 749 -32.51 -7.61 0.21
C GLU A 749 -32.55 -8.16 1.64
N PRO A 750 -33.24 -9.30 1.90
CA PRO A 750 -33.22 -9.99 3.19
C PRO A 750 -31.78 -10.26 3.68
N GLU A 751 -31.55 -10.08 4.99
CA GLU A 751 -30.24 -10.20 5.67
C GLU A 751 -29.14 -9.24 5.18
N ALA A 752 -29.43 -8.35 4.22
CA ALA A 752 -28.47 -7.36 3.75
C ALA A 752 -28.39 -6.14 4.68
N SER A 753 -27.19 -5.59 4.82
CA SER A 753 -26.93 -4.35 5.56
C SER A 753 -26.27 -3.30 4.68
N VAL A 754 -26.72 -2.05 4.77
CA VAL A 754 -26.14 -0.90 4.06
C VAL A 754 -25.78 0.21 5.04
N THR A 755 -24.60 0.80 4.85
CA THR A 755 -24.14 1.94 5.66
C THR A 755 -24.28 3.22 4.85
N VAL A 756 -25.02 4.18 5.39
CA VAL A 756 -25.24 5.50 4.80
C VAL A 756 -24.68 6.58 5.70
N SER A 757 -24.27 7.71 5.10
CA SER A 757 -23.75 8.87 5.84
C SER A 757 -24.77 10.00 5.80
N MET A 758 -25.00 10.62 6.95
CA MET A 758 -25.83 11.81 7.08
C MET A 758 -25.07 12.92 7.83
N GLY A 759 -25.42 14.18 7.56
CA GLY A 759 -24.88 15.34 8.27
C GLY A 759 -25.95 15.94 9.17
N ILE A 760 -25.63 16.21 10.44
CA ILE A 760 -26.55 16.89 11.36
C ILE A 760 -25.85 18.13 11.91
N ASP A 761 -26.45 19.29 11.68
CA ASP A 761 -26.06 20.54 12.34
C ASP A 761 -26.75 20.63 13.71
N PHE A 762 -25.97 20.41 14.77
CA PHE A 762 -26.46 20.52 16.14
C PHE A 762 -26.43 21.95 16.69
N SER A 763 -25.89 22.92 15.95
CA SER A 763 -25.77 24.33 16.34
C SER A 763 -25.22 24.53 17.76
N ASP A 764 -24.17 23.79 18.12
CA ASP A 764 -23.53 23.76 19.45
C ASP A 764 -24.44 23.34 20.61
N SER A 765 -25.59 22.72 20.32
CA SER A 765 -26.58 22.25 21.28
C SER A 765 -26.57 20.72 21.44
N THR A 766 -27.09 20.22 22.56
CA THR A 766 -27.30 18.78 22.81
C THR A 766 -28.76 18.35 22.57
N GLN A 767 -29.52 19.19 21.84
CA GLN A 767 -30.87 18.87 21.39
C GLN A 767 -30.86 17.63 20.50
N ALA A 768 -31.88 16.77 20.68
CA ALA A 768 -32.05 15.59 19.84
C ALA A 768 -32.56 15.99 18.45
N ALA A 769 -31.93 15.44 17.42
CA ALA A 769 -32.40 15.55 16.04
C ALA A 769 -33.47 14.48 15.79
N ASN A 770 -34.73 14.92 15.65
CA ASN A 770 -35.87 14.05 15.43
C ASN A 770 -36.23 14.01 13.93
N PHE A 771 -36.34 12.81 13.37
CA PHE A 771 -36.70 12.59 11.97
C PHE A 771 -37.39 11.22 11.80
N GLN A 772 -38.03 11.01 10.65
CA GLN A 772 -38.66 9.73 10.33
C GLN A 772 -37.80 8.93 9.34
N LEU A 773 -37.63 7.64 9.60
CA LEU A 773 -37.15 6.66 8.61
C LEU A 773 -38.36 6.05 7.92
N CYS A 774 -38.45 6.24 6.61
CA CYS A 774 -39.57 5.78 5.80
C CYS A 774 -39.10 4.65 4.88
N THR A 775 -39.94 3.63 4.75
CA THR A 775 -39.92 2.65 3.67
C THR A 775 -41.10 2.96 2.74
N LYS A 776 -41.23 2.22 1.64
CA LYS A 776 -42.40 2.33 0.75
C LYS A 776 -43.75 2.20 1.48
N GLU A 777 -43.83 1.40 2.54
CA GLU A 777 -45.09 1.04 3.21
C GLU A 777 -45.22 1.61 4.63
N ASP A 778 -44.10 1.74 5.37
CA ASP A 778 -44.10 2.09 6.79
C ASP A 778 -43.21 3.31 7.09
N GLN A 779 -43.55 4.05 8.15
CA GLN A 779 -42.79 5.21 8.65
C GLN A 779 -42.46 5.06 10.14
N PHE A 780 -41.21 5.30 10.51
CA PHE A 780 -40.69 5.10 11.86
C PHE A 780 -40.06 6.38 12.40
N SER A 781 -40.59 6.92 13.51
CA SER A 781 -40.01 8.11 14.15
C SER A 781 -38.78 7.74 14.98
N VAL A 782 -37.66 8.41 14.73
CA VAL A 782 -36.36 8.16 15.39
C VAL A 782 -35.69 9.47 15.83
N SER A 783 -34.82 9.37 16.84
CA SER A 783 -34.13 10.54 17.41
C SER A 783 -32.65 10.27 17.65
N ILE A 784 -31.79 11.18 17.21
CA ILE A 784 -30.34 11.14 17.48
C ILE A 784 -29.96 12.26 18.43
N GLN A 785 -29.45 11.90 19.61
CA GLN A 785 -28.93 12.87 20.58
C GLN A 785 -27.40 12.76 20.70
N PRO A 786 -26.65 13.87 20.53
CA PRO A 786 -25.20 13.85 20.66
C PRO A 786 -24.77 14.02 22.12
N ALA A 787 -23.74 13.28 22.53
CA ALA A 787 -23.01 13.61 23.74
C ALA A 787 -22.10 14.82 23.47
N VAL A 788 -21.81 15.63 24.49
CA VAL A 788 -20.95 16.84 24.35
C VAL A 788 -19.61 16.55 23.67
N GLY A 789 -19.02 15.37 23.91
CA GLY A 789 -17.75 14.97 23.30
C GLY A 789 -17.82 14.66 21.81
N GLU A 790 -18.99 14.35 21.25
CA GLU A 790 -19.16 14.05 19.82
C GLU A 790 -19.33 15.33 18.97
N LEU A 791 -19.61 16.46 19.62
CA LEU A 791 -19.65 17.79 18.98
C LEU A 791 -18.26 18.44 18.85
N LEU A 792 -17.23 17.83 19.43
CA LEU A 792 -15.87 18.39 19.46
C LEU A 792 -15.05 17.82 18.31
N MET A 793 -14.56 18.69 17.42
CA MET A 793 -13.59 18.32 16.39
C MET A 793 -12.17 18.80 16.75
N PRO A 794 -11.14 17.95 16.58
CA PRO A 794 -9.76 18.38 16.71
C PRO A 794 -9.38 19.30 15.54
N SER A 795 -8.87 20.49 15.85
CA SER A 795 -8.30 21.42 14.86
C SER A 795 -6.78 21.45 14.98
N THR A 796 -6.08 21.28 13.86
CA THR A 796 -4.63 21.48 13.77
C THR A 796 -4.36 22.93 13.41
N MET A 797 -3.72 23.68 14.30
CA MET A 797 -3.29 25.05 14.06
C MET A 797 -1.81 25.23 14.35
N THR A 798 -1.19 26.22 13.72
CA THR A 798 0.20 26.58 14.03
C THR A 798 0.27 27.32 15.36
N GLU A 799 1.44 27.30 16.01
CA GLU A 799 1.66 28.01 17.28
C GLU A 799 1.44 29.53 17.13
N GLN A 800 1.73 30.08 15.95
CA GLN A 800 1.50 31.49 15.63
C GLN A 800 0.01 31.83 15.51
N ASP A 801 -0.78 30.95 14.89
CA ASP A 801 -2.23 31.14 14.77
C ASP A 801 -2.93 30.95 16.12
N PHE A 802 -2.50 29.96 16.91
CA PHE A 802 -2.96 29.77 18.29
C PHE A 802 -2.70 31.01 19.15
N SER A 803 -1.50 31.59 19.05
CA SER A 803 -1.13 32.80 19.80
C SER A 803 -1.92 34.03 19.36
N LYS A 804 -2.29 34.13 18.07
CA LYS A 804 -3.17 35.19 17.55
C LYS A 804 -4.61 35.05 18.03
N GLU A 805 -5.16 33.84 18.04
CA GLU A 805 -6.53 33.60 18.48
C GLU A 805 -6.70 33.63 20.01
N GLN A 806 -5.61 33.50 20.77
CA GLN A 806 -5.61 33.57 22.24
C GLN A 806 -6.28 34.83 22.80
N GLY A 807 -6.22 35.96 22.07
CA GLY A 807 -6.83 37.23 22.44
C GLY A 807 -8.37 37.27 22.34
N GLY A 808 -8.98 36.41 21.52
CA GLY A 808 -10.43 36.32 21.36
C GLY A 808 -11.15 35.53 22.45
N PHE A 809 -10.41 34.79 23.28
CA PHE A 809 -10.95 33.90 24.32
C PHE A 809 -11.17 34.55 25.69
N ASN A 810 -10.86 35.84 25.84
CA ASN A 810 -11.08 36.59 27.08
C ASN A 810 -12.18 37.64 26.91
N LEU A 811 -13.38 37.40 27.44
CA LEU A 811 -14.25 38.50 27.90
C LEU A 811 -15.27 38.09 28.96
N HIS A 812 -15.60 39.09 29.79
CA HIS A 812 -15.96 39.05 31.19
C HIS A 812 -17.48 39.03 31.50
N LYS A 813 -17.80 38.51 32.70
CA LYS A 813 -18.92 38.83 33.64
C LYS A 813 -20.34 38.29 33.32
N SER A 814 -20.89 37.63 34.36
CA SER A 814 -22.27 37.14 34.61
C SER A 814 -22.74 35.85 33.90
N ASN A 815 -23.13 34.86 34.72
CA ASN A 815 -23.69 33.54 34.37
C ASN A 815 -25.13 33.63 33.79
N PRO A 816 -25.72 32.60 33.12
CA PRO A 816 -25.23 31.21 32.93
C PRO A 816 -25.36 30.57 31.50
N ILE A 817 -24.66 29.44 31.30
CA ILE A 817 -24.84 28.33 30.29
C ILE A 817 -24.22 28.48 28.85
N LYS A 818 -22.95 27.99 28.71
CA LYS A 818 -22.27 27.13 27.68
C LYS A 818 -22.55 27.27 26.14
N PRO A 819 -21.67 26.75 25.25
CA PRO A 819 -20.19 26.67 25.23
C PRO A 819 -19.56 27.03 23.84
N ARG A 820 -18.36 27.65 23.77
CA ARG A 820 -17.53 27.61 22.54
C ARG A 820 -16.03 27.47 22.86
N HIS A 821 -15.45 26.46 22.22
CA HIS A 821 -14.03 26.13 22.05
C HIS A 821 -13.16 25.99 23.32
N SER A 822 -13.12 24.78 23.87
CA SER A 822 -12.03 24.34 24.74
C SER A 822 -11.16 23.30 24.03
N VAL A 823 -9.95 23.71 23.66
CA VAL A 823 -8.89 22.91 23.05
C VAL A 823 -8.36 21.92 24.09
N LEU A 824 -8.55 20.62 23.86
CA LEU A 824 -7.82 19.57 24.57
C LEU A 824 -6.55 19.24 23.77
N GLY A 825 -5.43 19.83 24.22
CA GLY A 825 -4.10 19.41 23.82
C GLY A 825 -3.85 17.95 24.21
N ARG A 826 -3.09 17.27 23.36
CA ARG A 826 -2.66 15.87 23.43
C ARG A 826 -2.45 15.35 24.86
N LEU A 827 -3.06 14.19 25.15
CA LEU A 827 -2.59 13.20 26.12
C LEU A 827 -2.43 11.85 25.44
#